data_AF-A0A9J7YSI1-F1
#
_entry.id   AF-A0A9J7YSI1-F1
#
_cell.length_a   1.000
_cell.length_b   1.000
_cell.length_c   1.000
_cell.angle_alpha   90.00
_cell.angle_beta   90.00
_cell.angle_gamma   90.00
#
_symmetry.space_group_name_H-M   'P 1'
#
loop_
_entity.id
_entity.type
_entity.pdbx_description
1 polymer ?
#
loop_
_entity_poly.entity_id
_entity_poly.type
_entity_poly.pdbx_seq_one_letter_code
_entity_poly.pdbx_strand_id
1 'polypeptide(L)'
;VNSLRSFLLLSGERRLDGDPDLQFLLKGGNLIKVKSRSWRKTRFFRLNDDCKTMWQQTSKTFKRDSGFSLEDVDFVRYGRQTEGLQKYTDLSFEDRCFSVVFKSRRKTVDLIASSKEEAKQWVSGLEKKYISSVNIQSLNQTKSWIYSCMRKADKNSDNKMTLKELKHFLRQINIEVSDSYAEMLFQKCDTSMSGTLEGSEIKLFYDLLTYRKEVDMIYAKYAHTNGQMSSGDLLNFLQYEQREPVSLEYVQNLIEKYEVDETAKQNKYMSKDGFLMYLNHEECSIFNPAHKGIYQDMRQPLNHYFISSSHNTYLMGDQLKGASSTEAYIKALTKSCRCVELDCWDGANGEPVIYHGHTLTSKVLFKDVIKALKEYAFKTSQYPVILSLENHCSVEQQKIMAYHLTSILGSALLTHPLGDQMPNTFPGPEELKGRFLIKGKRLNKLDAAFNNNTTEDVDSVSEEDEAAEVKEAEQKPKDKIKLAKELSDLVIYCKSVHFSTFEHSRDNHSFYEMASFKESKAMNLAENSGKAGFSFIHHNMDKLSRIYPAGSRTDSSNYNPVPLWNSGCQIVALNFQTPCKEMDLNQARFLPNGKCGYILKPEFQRDPASQFDPKNLSVGPWLQKKTLHLTIISAQQLPKINKDKQTSIVDPLVRVEIYGVPADNASKQTHHIDNNGFNPTWNTNFQFTVHVPELALVRFVVEDYDAASHNDLVGLYTLPFTSMQNGYRHVPLLTKRGSLIPSAGLFVHIMALDAE
;
A
#
# COMPACT_ATOMS: atom_id res chain seq x y z
N VAL A 1 -25.45 20.35 -32.32
CA VAL A 1 -26.63 19.77 -31.64
C VAL A 1 -26.67 18.23 -31.73
N ASN A 2 -26.47 17.59 -32.89
CA ASN A 2 -26.43 16.11 -32.97
C ASN A 2 -25.20 15.46 -32.30
N SER A 3 -24.09 16.17 -32.11
CA SER A 3 -22.91 15.69 -31.36
C SER A 3 -23.10 15.65 -29.84
N LEU A 4 -24.05 16.42 -29.28
CA LEU A 4 -24.35 16.40 -27.84
C LEU A 4 -25.15 15.16 -27.42
N ARG A 5 -26.02 14.65 -28.31
CA ARG A 5 -26.70 13.35 -28.11
C ARG A 5 -25.72 12.18 -28.20
N SER A 6 -24.73 12.24 -29.09
CA SER A 6 -23.66 11.24 -29.17
C SER A 6 -22.74 11.25 -27.94
N PHE A 7 -22.56 12.41 -27.30
CA PHE A 7 -21.68 12.58 -26.14
C PHE A 7 -22.33 12.12 -24.82
N LEU A 8 -23.65 12.26 -24.68
CA LEU A 8 -24.42 11.62 -23.61
C LEU A 8 -24.49 10.08 -23.79
N LEU A 9 -24.40 9.58 -25.02
CA LEU A 9 -24.28 8.15 -25.30
C LEU A 9 -22.86 7.59 -25.00
N LEU A 10 -21.85 8.46 -24.90
CA LEU A 10 -20.45 8.11 -24.58
C LEU A 10 -20.10 8.30 -23.09
N SER A 11 -20.99 8.92 -22.30
CA SER A 11 -20.90 8.91 -20.84
C SER A 11 -21.30 7.56 -20.27
N GLY A 12 -20.48 6.52 -20.48
CA GLY A 12 -20.61 5.24 -19.77
C GLY A 12 -21.87 4.40 -20.03
N GLU A 13 -22.87 4.91 -20.75
CA GLU A 13 -24.14 4.21 -21.05
C GLU A 13 -23.97 2.99 -21.98
N ARG A 14 -22.76 2.63 -22.42
CA ARG A 14 -22.55 1.35 -23.14
C ARG A 14 -21.48 0.43 -22.58
N ARG A 15 -20.83 0.76 -21.47
CA ARG A 15 -19.96 -0.18 -20.74
C ARG A 15 -20.37 -0.46 -19.30
N LEU A 16 -21.40 0.23 -18.77
CA LEU A 16 -21.97 -0.03 -17.44
C LEU A 16 -23.49 -0.26 -17.45
N ASP A 17 -24.15 -0.21 -18.62
CA ASP A 17 -25.59 -0.44 -18.81
C ASP A 17 -26.06 -1.90 -18.58
N GLY A 18 -25.19 -2.72 -18.00
CA GLY A 18 -25.48 -4.10 -17.66
C GLY A 18 -24.96 -4.55 -16.30
N ASP A 19 -24.39 -3.68 -15.44
CA ASP A 19 -23.95 -4.10 -14.09
C ASP A 19 -25.16 -4.06 -13.13
N PRO A 20 -25.73 -5.22 -12.76
CA PRO A 20 -26.94 -5.28 -11.94
C PRO A 20 -26.70 -4.70 -10.54
N ASP A 21 -25.46 -4.76 -10.05
CA ASP A 21 -25.11 -4.29 -8.70
C ASP A 21 -25.07 -2.76 -8.64
N LEU A 22 -24.66 -2.08 -9.71
CA LEU A 22 -24.67 -0.62 -9.77
C LEU A 22 -26.09 -0.06 -9.87
N GLN A 23 -26.91 -0.64 -10.73
CA GLN A 23 -28.32 -0.27 -10.86
C GLN A 23 -29.06 -0.47 -9.55
N PHE A 24 -28.73 -1.54 -8.83
CA PHE A 24 -29.23 -1.80 -7.49
C PHE A 24 -28.84 -0.69 -6.49
N LEU A 25 -27.56 -0.29 -6.46
CA LEU A 25 -27.11 0.79 -5.56
C LEU A 25 -27.75 2.15 -5.87
N LEU A 26 -27.91 2.50 -7.15
CA LEU A 26 -28.54 3.76 -7.59
C LEU A 26 -30.03 3.79 -7.25
N LYS A 27 -30.74 2.66 -7.43
CA LYS A 27 -32.14 2.50 -7.00
C LYS A 27 -32.28 2.65 -5.49
N GLY A 28 -31.30 2.12 -4.74
CA GLY A 28 -31.27 2.18 -3.29
C GLY A 28 -32.28 1.25 -2.61
N GLY A 29 -32.24 1.24 -1.28
CA GLY A 29 -33.01 0.32 -0.46
C GLY A 29 -33.05 0.71 1.01
N ASN A 30 -33.99 0.08 1.73
CA ASN A 30 -34.15 0.29 3.17
C ASN A 30 -33.21 -0.65 3.93
N LEU A 31 -32.32 -0.08 4.74
CA LEU A 31 -31.43 -0.83 5.62
C LEU A 31 -31.69 -0.45 7.08
N ILE A 32 -31.54 -1.42 7.97
CA ILE A 32 -31.60 -1.17 9.41
C ILE A 32 -30.20 -0.78 9.88
N LYS A 33 -30.03 0.49 10.29
CA LYS A 33 -28.78 0.96 10.89
C LYS A 33 -28.72 0.60 12.36
N VAL A 34 -27.64 -0.08 12.76
CA VAL A 34 -27.43 -0.57 14.13
C VAL A 34 -26.43 0.35 14.85
N LYS A 35 -26.77 0.77 16.08
CA LYS A 35 -25.82 1.46 17.00
C LYS A 35 -25.79 0.85 18.39
N SER A 36 -26.88 0.24 18.83
CA SER A 36 -27.02 -0.49 20.09
C SER A 36 -28.20 -1.46 19.99
N ARG A 37 -28.40 -2.33 20.99
CA ARG A 37 -29.57 -3.25 21.03
C ARG A 37 -30.91 -2.50 20.94
N SER A 38 -31.01 -1.34 21.58
CA SER A 38 -32.20 -0.48 21.60
C SER A 38 -32.26 0.52 20.45
N TRP A 39 -31.13 0.82 19.81
CA TRP A 39 -31.06 1.73 18.66
C TRP A 39 -30.83 0.98 17.36
N ARG A 40 -31.95 0.58 16.75
CA ARG A 40 -32.04 0.02 15.40
C ARG A 40 -33.08 0.81 14.63
N LYS A 41 -32.65 1.48 13.56
CA LYS A 41 -33.53 2.38 12.81
C LYS A 41 -33.41 2.13 11.32
N THR A 42 -34.55 1.89 10.67
CA THR A 42 -34.65 1.81 9.21
C THR A 42 -34.32 3.15 8.59
N ARG A 43 -33.47 3.12 7.57
CA ARG A 43 -32.99 4.27 6.83
C ARG A 43 -32.90 3.88 5.37
N PHE A 44 -33.36 4.76 4.49
CA PHE A 44 -33.13 4.58 3.07
C PHE A 44 -31.69 4.97 2.73
N PHE A 45 -31.00 4.08 2.02
CA PHE A 45 -29.67 4.31 1.47
C PHE A 45 -29.73 4.22 -0.05
N ARG A 46 -29.00 5.08 -0.74
CA ARG A 46 -28.79 4.98 -2.18
C ARG A 46 -27.45 5.58 -2.56
N LEU A 47 -26.89 5.11 -3.66
CA LEU A 47 -25.80 5.79 -4.32
C LEU A 47 -26.37 6.99 -5.09
N ASN A 48 -25.74 8.15 -4.93
CA ASN A 48 -26.10 9.33 -5.72
C ASN A 48 -25.63 9.18 -7.17
N ASP A 49 -26.20 10.01 -8.04
CA ASP A 49 -25.87 10.04 -9.47
C ASP A 49 -24.39 10.42 -9.73
N ASP A 50 -23.71 10.99 -8.72
CA ASP A 50 -22.26 11.23 -8.75
C ASP A 50 -21.43 9.93 -8.67
N CYS A 51 -22.07 8.79 -8.41
CA CYS A 51 -21.46 7.47 -8.20
C CYS A 51 -20.35 7.44 -7.12
N LYS A 52 -20.31 8.44 -6.25
CA LYS A 52 -19.27 8.64 -5.23
C LYS A 52 -19.83 8.80 -3.83
N THR A 53 -21.07 9.27 -3.70
CA THR A 53 -21.67 9.59 -2.41
C THR A 53 -22.80 8.61 -2.09
N MET A 54 -22.66 7.90 -0.98
CA MET A 54 -23.77 7.16 -0.39
C MET A 54 -24.65 8.11 0.41
N TRP A 55 -25.84 8.38 -0.13
CA TRP A 55 -26.85 9.16 0.53
C TRP A 55 -27.60 8.31 1.57
N GLN A 56 -27.90 8.93 2.72
CA GLN A 56 -28.66 8.33 3.80
C GLN A 56 -29.78 9.28 4.25
N GLN A 57 -31.02 8.80 4.23
CA GLN A 57 -32.16 9.56 4.73
C GLN A 57 -31.99 9.95 6.21
N THR A 58 -32.25 11.20 6.59
CA THR A 58 -32.26 11.63 7.99
C THR A 58 -33.68 11.72 8.54
N SER A 59 -33.84 11.52 9.85
CA SER A 59 -35.14 11.61 10.54
C SER A 59 -35.26 12.89 11.39
N LYS A 60 -34.46 13.93 11.12
CA LYS A 60 -34.44 15.17 11.91
C LYS A 60 -34.77 16.36 11.02
N THR A 61 -35.88 17.03 11.33
CA THR A 61 -36.52 18.10 10.54
C THR A 61 -35.64 19.34 10.27
N PHE A 62 -34.52 19.49 10.97
CA PHE A 62 -33.63 20.67 10.90
C PHE A 62 -32.16 20.36 10.56
N LYS A 63 -31.82 19.14 10.10
CA LYS A 63 -30.49 18.86 9.54
C LYS A 63 -30.60 18.54 8.06
N ARG A 64 -29.70 19.12 7.26
CA ARG A 64 -29.48 18.72 5.86
C ARG A 64 -29.18 17.22 5.81
N ASP A 65 -29.61 16.58 4.73
CA ASP A 65 -29.39 15.16 4.48
C ASP A 65 -27.94 14.74 4.73
N SER A 66 -27.77 13.52 5.27
CA SER A 66 -26.46 13.00 5.66
C SER A 66 -26.04 11.88 4.72
N GLY A 67 -24.75 11.78 4.42
CA GLY A 67 -24.22 10.68 3.62
C GLY A 67 -22.80 10.33 4.05
N PHE A 68 -22.13 9.53 3.23
CA PHE A 68 -20.69 9.34 3.32
C PHE A 68 -20.10 9.18 1.91
N SER A 69 -18.86 9.65 1.73
CA SER A 69 -18.13 9.43 0.50
C SER A 69 -17.66 7.97 0.44
N LEU A 70 -17.80 7.33 -0.72
CA LEU A 70 -17.17 6.04 -1.00
C LEU A 70 -15.64 6.14 -0.97
N GLU A 71 -15.07 7.32 -1.19
CA GLU A 71 -13.62 7.56 -1.09
C GLU A 71 -13.12 7.41 0.36
N ASP A 72 -13.98 7.68 1.34
CA ASP A 72 -13.69 7.53 2.77
C ASP A 72 -13.81 6.08 3.26
N VAL A 73 -14.37 5.18 2.44
CA VAL A 73 -14.51 3.76 2.76
C VAL A 73 -13.15 3.08 2.64
N ASP A 74 -12.78 2.33 3.68
CA ASP A 74 -11.58 1.50 3.69
C ASP A 74 -11.89 0.14 3.06
N PHE A 75 -12.96 -0.52 3.53
CA PHE A 75 -13.50 -1.78 3.00
C PHE A 75 -14.93 -2.02 3.52
N VAL A 76 -15.61 -3.02 2.96
CA VAL A 76 -16.93 -3.50 3.37
C VAL A 76 -16.81 -4.92 3.91
N ARG A 77 -17.62 -5.28 4.91
CA ARG A 77 -17.64 -6.62 5.51
C ARG A 77 -19.03 -7.21 5.46
N TYR A 78 -19.16 -8.38 4.85
CA TYR A 78 -20.38 -9.18 4.94
C TYR A 78 -20.42 -9.95 6.27
N GLY A 79 -21.59 -10.05 6.88
CA GLY A 79 -21.79 -10.74 8.15
C GLY A 79 -21.63 -9.86 9.40
N ARG A 80 -21.62 -10.49 10.57
CA ARG A 80 -21.41 -9.85 11.88
C ARG A 80 -19.92 -9.85 12.22
N GLN A 81 -19.13 -9.21 11.35
CA GLN A 81 -17.66 -9.18 11.46
C GLN A 81 -17.12 -7.94 12.19
N THR A 82 -17.98 -7.06 12.70
CA THR A 82 -17.60 -5.93 13.57
C THR A 82 -18.06 -6.18 15.00
N GLU A 83 -17.31 -5.67 15.98
CA GLU A 83 -17.66 -5.77 17.41
C GLU A 83 -19.07 -5.24 17.67
N GLY A 84 -19.47 -4.16 16.99
CA GLY A 84 -20.81 -3.57 17.06
C GLY A 84 -21.91 -4.56 16.66
N LEU A 85 -21.78 -5.20 15.50
CA LEU A 85 -22.75 -6.20 15.05
C LEU A 85 -22.74 -7.44 15.93
N GLN A 86 -21.58 -7.94 16.35
CA GLN A 86 -21.48 -9.10 17.25
C GLN A 86 -22.18 -8.84 18.58
N LYS A 87 -22.05 -7.63 19.14
CA LYS A 87 -22.64 -7.25 20.43
C LYS A 87 -24.13 -6.91 20.36
N TYR A 88 -24.58 -6.30 19.26
CA TYR A 88 -25.92 -5.69 19.17
C TYR A 88 -26.91 -6.44 18.28
N THR A 89 -26.51 -7.53 17.63
CA THR A 89 -27.38 -8.38 16.80
C THR A 89 -27.18 -9.86 17.14
N ASP A 90 -28.16 -10.70 16.81
CA ASP A 90 -28.14 -12.14 17.05
C ASP A 90 -27.64 -12.93 15.84
N LEU A 91 -27.25 -14.20 16.03
CA LEU A 91 -26.77 -15.09 14.96
C LEU A 91 -27.76 -15.26 13.80
N SER A 92 -29.06 -15.12 14.05
CA SER A 92 -30.10 -15.17 13.01
C SER A 92 -30.01 -14.03 11.98
N PHE A 93 -29.25 -12.98 12.27
CA PHE A 93 -29.01 -11.86 11.34
C PHE A 93 -27.70 -11.98 10.58
N GLU A 94 -26.85 -12.99 10.85
CA GLU A 94 -25.51 -13.15 10.26
C GLU A 94 -25.54 -12.95 8.74
N ASP A 95 -26.39 -13.69 8.06
CA ASP A 95 -26.51 -13.68 6.60
C ASP A 95 -27.16 -12.42 6.02
N ARG A 96 -27.64 -11.49 6.84
CA ARG A 96 -28.26 -10.23 6.39
C ARG A 96 -27.50 -8.99 6.84
N CYS A 97 -26.45 -9.19 7.64
CA CYS A 97 -25.64 -8.13 8.21
C CYS A 97 -24.49 -7.78 7.28
N PHE A 98 -24.09 -6.51 7.30
CA PHE A 98 -22.82 -6.07 6.75
C PHE A 98 -22.39 -4.75 7.38
N SER A 99 -21.11 -4.41 7.26
CA SER A 99 -20.55 -3.16 7.79
C SER A 99 -19.71 -2.44 6.75
N VAL A 100 -19.84 -1.12 6.73
CA VAL A 100 -18.95 -0.23 5.96
C VAL A 100 -17.92 0.35 6.94
N VAL A 101 -16.63 0.10 6.70
CA VAL A 101 -15.52 0.56 7.54
C VAL A 101 -14.82 1.73 6.86
N PHE A 102 -14.45 2.78 7.61
CA PHE A 102 -13.93 4.02 7.04
C PHE A 102 -12.45 4.24 7.39
N LYS A 103 -11.74 4.98 6.52
CA LYS A 103 -10.32 5.36 6.67
C LYS A 103 -10.10 6.42 7.76
N SER A 104 -11.14 7.18 8.12
CA SER A 104 -11.08 8.39 8.94
C SER A 104 -11.49 8.17 10.41
N ARG A 105 -11.79 9.25 11.16
CA ARG A 105 -12.15 9.21 12.60
C ARG A 105 -13.47 8.47 12.88
N ARG A 106 -14.34 8.34 11.87
CA ARG A 106 -15.56 7.52 11.94
C ARG A 106 -15.14 6.05 11.82
N LYS A 107 -15.47 5.21 12.81
CA LYS A 107 -15.01 3.80 12.80
C LYS A 107 -15.78 2.94 11.79
N THR A 108 -17.09 2.81 11.95
CA THR A 108 -17.91 1.88 11.15
C THR A 108 -19.36 2.36 10.96
N VAL A 109 -20.05 1.78 9.98
CA VAL A 109 -21.51 1.82 9.84
C VAL A 109 -22.02 0.39 9.71
N ASP A 110 -22.74 -0.06 10.72
CA ASP A 110 -23.28 -1.41 10.82
C ASP A 110 -24.74 -1.45 10.33
N LEU A 111 -25.04 -2.36 9.40
CA LEU A 111 -26.27 -2.40 8.61
C LEU A 111 -26.85 -3.83 8.58
N ILE A 112 -28.18 -3.92 8.48
CA ILE A 112 -28.92 -5.17 8.24
C ILE A 112 -29.83 -4.94 7.02
N ALA A 113 -29.71 -5.81 6.02
CA ALA A 113 -30.57 -5.84 4.84
C ALA A 113 -31.87 -6.64 5.08
N SER A 114 -32.84 -6.52 4.16
CA SER A 114 -34.11 -7.24 4.31
C SER A 114 -33.93 -8.75 4.11
N SER A 115 -33.07 -9.15 3.17
CA SER A 115 -32.74 -10.55 2.86
C SER A 115 -31.23 -10.80 2.72
N LYS A 116 -30.87 -12.08 2.62
CA LYS A 116 -29.48 -12.53 2.42
C LYS A 116 -28.94 -12.10 1.05
N GLU A 117 -29.80 -12.21 0.05
CA GLU A 117 -29.51 -11.86 -1.34
C GLU A 117 -29.26 -10.35 -1.45
N GLU A 118 -30.08 -9.55 -0.76
CA GLU A 118 -29.93 -8.11 -0.73
C GLU A 118 -28.63 -7.69 -0.02
N ALA A 119 -28.28 -8.33 1.11
CA ALA A 119 -27.01 -8.07 1.80
C ALA A 119 -25.81 -8.37 0.90
N LYS A 120 -25.83 -9.48 0.15
CA LYS A 120 -24.77 -9.83 -0.80
C LYS A 120 -24.66 -8.82 -1.94
N GLN A 121 -25.78 -8.36 -2.48
CA GLN A 121 -25.80 -7.33 -3.54
C GLN A 121 -25.29 -5.98 -3.04
N TRP A 122 -25.66 -5.56 -1.83
CA TRP A 122 -25.10 -4.35 -1.21
C TRP A 122 -23.58 -4.44 -1.05
N VAL A 123 -23.07 -5.57 -0.53
CA VAL A 123 -21.63 -5.76 -0.35
C VAL A 123 -20.90 -5.81 -1.70
N SER A 124 -21.35 -6.66 -2.63
CA SER A 124 -20.77 -6.78 -3.98
C SER A 124 -20.74 -5.43 -4.70
N GLY A 125 -21.84 -4.68 -4.68
CA GLY A 125 -21.91 -3.37 -5.34
C GLY A 125 -20.95 -2.36 -4.72
N LEU A 126 -20.89 -2.28 -3.39
CA LEU A 126 -19.99 -1.34 -2.70
C LEU A 126 -18.52 -1.72 -2.88
N GLU A 127 -18.18 -3.02 -2.85
CA GLU A 127 -16.84 -3.54 -3.11
C GLU A 127 -16.42 -3.32 -4.56
N LYS A 128 -17.30 -3.61 -5.54
CA LYS A 128 -17.05 -3.33 -6.96
C LYS A 128 -16.85 -1.85 -7.21
N LYS A 129 -17.59 -0.96 -6.54
CA LYS A 129 -17.37 0.49 -6.69
C LYS A 129 -16.10 0.96 -6.02
N TYR A 130 -15.76 0.44 -4.85
CA TYR A 130 -14.46 0.65 -4.23
C TYR A 130 -13.32 0.22 -5.16
N ILE A 131 -13.37 -1.01 -5.71
CA ILE A 131 -12.34 -1.55 -6.62
C ILE A 131 -12.32 -0.81 -7.98
N SER A 132 -13.47 -0.49 -8.58
CA SER A 132 -13.52 0.25 -9.86
C SER A 132 -13.14 1.72 -9.72
N SER A 133 -13.35 2.36 -8.57
CA SER A 133 -12.81 3.69 -8.28
C SER A 133 -11.28 3.74 -8.16
N VAL A 134 -10.64 2.58 -7.97
CA VAL A 134 -9.17 2.42 -8.00
C VAL A 134 -8.68 2.05 -9.40
N ASN A 135 -9.49 1.41 -10.24
CA ASN A 135 -9.07 0.82 -11.52
C ASN A 135 -9.71 1.39 -12.81
N ILE A 136 -10.65 2.34 -12.77
CA ILE A 136 -11.41 2.74 -13.98
C ILE A 136 -11.36 4.25 -14.26
N GLN A 137 -10.59 4.59 -15.32
CA GLN A 137 -10.65 5.73 -16.24
C GLN A 137 -10.64 7.15 -15.63
N SER A 138 -9.42 7.63 -15.38
CA SER A 138 -9.00 8.96 -14.92
C SER A 138 -9.64 10.16 -15.66
N LEU A 139 -10.00 10.02 -16.92
CA LEU A 139 -10.58 11.11 -17.72
C LEU A 139 -12.08 11.35 -17.48
N ASN A 140 -12.89 10.28 -17.35
CA ASN A 140 -14.32 10.41 -17.07
C ASN A 140 -14.55 10.90 -15.62
N GLN A 141 -13.68 10.49 -14.69
CA GLN A 141 -13.73 10.89 -13.28
C GLN A 141 -13.26 12.34 -13.07
N THR A 142 -12.23 12.80 -13.80
CA THR A 142 -11.77 14.21 -13.79
C THR A 142 -12.83 15.15 -14.35
N LYS A 143 -13.45 14.82 -15.49
CA LYS A 143 -14.55 15.59 -16.08
C LYS A 143 -15.74 15.67 -15.12
N SER A 144 -16.19 14.54 -14.58
CA SER A 144 -17.30 14.48 -13.62
C SER A 144 -17.04 15.26 -12.32
N TRP A 145 -15.81 15.22 -11.79
CA TRP A 145 -15.42 16.01 -10.62
C TRP A 145 -15.41 17.51 -10.90
N ILE A 146 -14.82 17.95 -12.02
CA ILE A 146 -14.80 19.36 -12.42
C ILE A 146 -16.23 19.89 -12.59
N TYR A 147 -17.11 19.16 -13.29
CA TYR A 147 -18.52 19.53 -13.40
C TYR A 147 -19.24 19.53 -12.04
N SER A 148 -18.89 18.65 -11.11
CA SER A 148 -19.40 18.72 -9.73
C SER A 148 -18.94 19.97 -8.99
N CYS A 149 -17.68 20.41 -9.17
CA CYS A 149 -17.18 21.64 -8.58
C CYS A 149 -17.85 22.87 -9.21
N MET A 150 -18.08 22.86 -10.53
CA MET A 150 -18.85 23.90 -11.21
C MET A 150 -20.28 24.02 -10.65
N ARG A 151 -20.98 22.90 -10.46
CA ARG A 151 -22.31 22.87 -9.82
C ARG A 151 -22.33 23.36 -8.37
N LYS A 152 -21.22 23.20 -7.62
CA LYS A 152 -21.10 23.75 -6.26
C LYS A 152 -20.81 25.25 -6.25
N ALA A 153 -20.19 25.75 -7.32
CA ALA A 153 -19.88 27.15 -7.47
C ALA A 153 -21.09 27.97 -7.95
N ASP A 154 -21.97 27.36 -8.74
CA ASP A 154 -23.30 27.86 -9.12
C ASP A 154 -24.21 27.94 -7.87
N LYS A 155 -24.28 29.12 -7.25
CA LYS A 155 -25.01 29.30 -5.97
C LYS A 155 -26.50 29.55 -6.16
N ASN A 156 -26.90 30.05 -7.33
CA ASN A 156 -28.29 30.35 -7.66
C ASN A 156 -28.96 29.21 -8.47
N SER A 157 -28.21 28.17 -8.84
CA SER A 157 -28.65 26.98 -9.57
C SER A 157 -29.28 27.29 -10.92
N ASP A 158 -28.81 28.34 -11.58
CA ASP A 158 -29.31 28.77 -12.89
C ASP A 158 -28.57 28.11 -14.07
N ASN A 159 -27.58 27.23 -13.78
CA ASN A 159 -26.67 26.58 -14.73
C ASN A 159 -25.81 27.56 -15.55
N LYS A 160 -25.67 28.80 -15.08
CA LYS A 160 -24.77 29.82 -15.63
C LYS A 160 -23.62 30.05 -14.67
N MET A 161 -22.53 30.62 -15.17
CA MET A 161 -21.38 30.94 -14.33
C MET A 161 -21.02 32.42 -14.47
N THR A 162 -21.21 33.18 -13.40
CA THR A 162 -20.74 34.58 -13.33
C THR A 162 -19.23 34.65 -13.04
N LEU A 163 -18.59 35.79 -13.26
CA LEU A 163 -17.17 35.99 -12.92
C LEU A 163 -16.86 35.71 -11.44
N LYS A 164 -17.80 36.04 -10.55
CA LYS A 164 -17.67 35.78 -9.11
C LYS A 164 -17.72 34.29 -8.79
N GLU A 165 -18.58 33.55 -9.48
CA GLU A 165 -18.68 32.09 -9.35
C GLU A 165 -17.50 31.38 -9.99
N LEU A 166 -16.97 31.90 -11.11
CA LEU A 166 -15.73 31.43 -11.71
C LEU A 166 -14.55 31.58 -10.73
N LYS A 167 -14.37 32.76 -10.12
CA LYS A 167 -13.34 32.98 -9.09
C LYS A 167 -13.52 32.04 -7.90
N HIS A 168 -14.76 31.79 -7.48
CA HIS A 168 -15.05 30.83 -6.42
C HIS A 168 -14.73 29.38 -6.82
N PHE A 169 -15.08 28.99 -8.04
CA PHE A 169 -14.78 27.69 -8.63
C PHE A 169 -13.26 27.44 -8.70
N LEU A 170 -12.48 28.39 -9.22
CA LEU A 170 -11.02 28.29 -9.30
C LEU A 170 -10.40 28.03 -7.92
N ARG A 171 -10.85 28.75 -6.89
CA ARG A 171 -10.43 28.49 -5.52
C ARG A 171 -10.83 27.10 -5.04
N GLN A 172 -12.03 26.61 -5.37
CA GLN A 172 -12.46 25.25 -4.98
C GLN A 172 -11.57 24.15 -5.58
N ILE A 173 -11.09 24.34 -6.82
CA ILE A 173 -10.21 23.38 -7.49
C ILE A 173 -8.71 23.57 -7.20
N ASN A 174 -8.38 24.39 -6.19
CA ASN A 174 -7.01 24.61 -5.71
C ASN A 174 -6.15 25.52 -6.62
N ILE A 175 -6.74 26.59 -7.16
CA ILE A 175 -6.03 27.64 -7.93
C ILE A 175 -6.37 29.02 -7.39
N GLU A 176 -5.37 29.86 -7.17
CA GLU A 176 -5.54 31.31 -7.04
C GLU A 176 -5.07 31.96 -8.32
N VAL A 177 -5.86 32.92 -8.80
CA VAL A 177 -5.49 33.74 -9.93
C VAL A 177 -5.74 35.20 -9.57
N SER A 178 -4.97 36.11 -10.17
CA SER A 178 -5.24 37.54 -10.03
C SER A 178 -6.62 37.86 -10.59
N ASP A 179 -7.26 38.90 -10.05
CA ASP A 179 -8.56 39.37 -10.54
C ASP A 179 -8.52 39.71 -12.03
N SER A 180 -7.41 40.31 -12.49
CA SER A 180 -7.16 40.63 -13.90
C SER A 180 -7.09 39.39 -14.80
N TYR A 181 -6.46 38.30 -14.35
CA TYR A 181 -6.37 37.08 -15.13
C TYR A 181 -7.69 36.31 -15.17
N ALA A 182 -8.42 36.28 -14.04
CA ALA A 182 -9.77 35.73 -14.01
C ALA A 182 -10.72 36.49 -14.95
N GLU A 183 -10.64 37.82 -14.98
CA GLU A 183 -11.41 38.67 -15.90
C GLU A 183 -11.05 38.40 -17.36
N MET A 184 -9.75 38.33 -17.68
CA MET A 184 -9.29 37.99 -19.01
C MET A 184 -9.79 36.60 -19.45
N LEU A 185 -9.68 35.58 -18.58
CA LEU A 185 -10.18 34.23 -18.86
C LEU A 185 -11.70 34.24 -19.08
N PHE A 186 -12.44 34.94 -18.22
CA PHE A 186 -13.89 35.05 -18.33
C PHE A 186 -14.30 35.71 -19.65
N GLN A 187 -13.72 36.87 -19.98
CA GLN A 187 -14.00 37.58 -21.24
C GLN A 187 -13.64 36.75 -22.46
N LYS A 188 -12.55 35.97 -22.39
CA LYS A 188 -12.15 35.07 -23.48
C LYS A 188 -13.16 33.93 -23.69
N CYS A 189 -13.86 33.50 -22.65
CA CYS A 189 -14.83 32.42 -22.72
C CYS A 189 -16.26 32.92 -23.00
N ASP A 190 -16.62 34.13 -22.55
CA ASP A 190 -17.93 34.77 -22.75
C ASP A 190 -18.06 35.31 -24.19
N THR A 191 -18.02 34.38 -25.15
CA THR A 191 -18.14 34.66 -26.59
C THR A 191 -19.48 35.30 -26.97
N SER A 192 -20.51 35.07 -26.17
CA SER A 192 -21.85 35.65 -26.30
C SER A 192 -21.95 37.06 -25.72
N MET A 193 -20.95 37.51 -24.96
CA MET A 193 -20.93 38.77 -24.21
C MET A 193 -22.15 38.91 -23.28
N SER A 194 -22.62 37.79 -22.73
CA SER A 194 -23.82 37.75 -21.90
C SER A 194 -23.56 38.16 -20.45
N GLY A 195 -22.29 38.29 -20.05
CA GLY A 195 -21.88 38.50 -18.66
C GLY A 195 -21.94 37.21 -17.82
N THR A 196 -22.19 36.06 -18.45
CA THR A 196 -22.24 34.72 -17.84
C THR A 196 -21.69 33.68 -18.81
N LEU A 197 -21.11 32.58 -18.31
CA LEU A 197 -20.73 31.45 -19.16
C LEU A 197 -21.83 30.39 -19.15
N GLU A 198 -22.28 29.95 -20.33
CA GLU A 198 -23.23 28.85 -20.47
C GLU A 198 -22.86 27.87 -21.60
N GLY A 199 -23.33 26.61 -21.50
CA GLY A 199 -23.21 25.62 -22.56
C GLY A 199 -21.79 25.44 -23.13
N SER A 200 -21.58 25.88 -24.38
CA SER A 200 -20.29 25.78 -25.08
C SER A 200 -19.19 26.68 -24.49
N GLU A 201 -19.53 27.76 -23.80
CA GLU A 201 -18.58 28.68 -23.18
C GLU A 201 -17.97 28.07 -21.92
N ILE A 202 -18.77 27.32 -21.15
CA ILE A 202 -18.28 26.49 -20.04
C ILE A 202 -17.33 25.41 -20.55
N LYS A 203 -17.63 24.82 -21.72
CA LYS A 203 -16.73 23.86 -22.37
C LYS A 203 -15.42 24.53 -22.79
N LEU A 204 -15.48 25.71 -23.42
CA LEU A 204 -14.29 26.47 -23.80
C LEU A 204 -13.42 26.82 -22.58
N PHE A 205 -14.05 27.24 -21.48
CA PHE A 205 -13.36 27.48 -20.22
C PHE A 205 -12.70 26.22 -19.66
N TYR A 206 -13.40 25.08 -19.68
CA TYR A 206 -12.86 23.79 -19.27
C TYR A 206 -11.65 23.38 -20.12
N ASP A 207 -11.74 23.52 -21.44
CA ASP A 207 -10.68 23.16 -22.38
C ASP A 207 -9.44 24.04 -22.16
N LEU A 208 -9.63 25.34 -21.88
CA LEU A 208 -8.53 26.26 -21.53
C LEU A 208 -7.89 25.92 -20.19
N LEU A 209 -8.69 25.56 -19.18
CA LEU A 209 -8.22 25.25 -17.84
C LEU A 209 -7.45 23.92 -17.78
N THR A 210 -7.87 22.94 -18.58
CA THR A 210 -7.27 21.61 -18.63
C THR A 210 -6.23 21.46 -19.75
N TYR A 211 -5.91 22.56 -20.44
CA TYR A 211 -4.91 22.59 -21.49
C TYR A 211 -3.52 22.20 -20.96
N ARG A 212 -2.90 21.22 -21.62
CA ARG A 212 -1.59 20.65 -21.24
C ARG A 212 -0.55 20.99 -22.30
N LYS A 213 0.03 22.19 -22.21
CA LYS A 213 1.02 22.71 -23.18
C LYS A 213 2.20 21.76 -23.38
N GLU A 214 2.65 21.10 -22.33
CA GLU A 214 3.75 20.12 -22.38
C GLU A 214 3.40 18.89 -23.22
N VAL A 215 2.14 18.43 -23.19
CA VAL A 215 1.71 17.28 -24.00
C VAL A 215 1.62 17.68 -25.47
N ASP A 216 1.19 18.91 -25.77
CA ASP A 216 1.19 19.46 -27.12
C ASP A 216 2.60 19.47 -27.73
N MET A 217 3.61 19.88 -26.95
CA MET A 217 5.00 19.87 -27.41
C MET A 217 5.50 18.45 -27.68
N ILE A 218 5.20 17.51 -26.78
CA ILE A 218 5.58 16.10 -26.96
C ILE A 218 4.91 15.55 -28.20
N TYR A 219 3.60 15.74 -28.34
CA TYR A 219 2.85 15.22 -29.48
C TYR A 219 3.36 15.81 -30.81
N ALA A 220 3.55 17.13 -30.88
CA ALA A 220 4.07 17.80 -32.06
C ALA A 220 5.48 17.34 -32.46
N LYS A 221 6.30 16.88 -31.50
CA LYS A 221 7.64 16.34 -31.77
C LYS A 221 7.61 15.05 -32.59
N TYR A 222 6.56 14.22 -32.46
CA TYR A 222 6.47 12.93 -33.16
C TYR A 222 5.35 12.85 -34.22
N ALA A 223 4.35 13.73 -34.18
CA ALA A 223 3.22 13.71 -35.12
C ALA A 223 3.59 14.27 -36.51
N HIS A 224 4.41 13.53 -37.26
CA HIS A 224 4.94 13.96 -38.56
C HIS A 224 3.96 13.79 -39.73
N THR A 225 2.88 13.01 -39.55
CA THR A 225 1.98 12.63 -40.64
C THR A 225 0.69 13.46 -40.59
N ASN A 226 0.62 14.56 -41.34
CA ASN A 226 -0.54 15.47 -41.39
C ASN A 226 -0.99 15.99 -40.01
N GLY A 227 -0.05 16.18 -39.07
CA GLY A 227 -0.36 16.57 -37.69
C GLY A 227 -0.93 15.44 -36.82
N GLN A 228 -0.87 14.19 -37.30
CA GLN A 228 -1.17 12.97 -36.57
C GLN A 228 0.06 12.08 -36.42
N MET A 229 0.05 11.19 -35.42
CA MET A 229 1.07 10.16 -35.30
C MET A 229 0.67 8.95 -36.13
N SER A 230 1.45 8.60 -37.15
CA SER A 230 1.29 7.30 -37.80
C SER A 230 1.69 6.15 -36.86
N SER A 231 1.38 4.91 -37.23
CA SER A 231 1.90 3.73 -36.51
C SER A 231 3.44 3.72 -36.46
N GLY A 232 4.13 4.26 -37.47
CA GLY A 232 5.60 4.39 -37.46
C GLY A 232 6.09 5.47 -36.50
N ASP A 233 5.40 6.61 -36.46
CA ASP A 233 5.71 7.71 -35.54
C ASP A 233 5.53 7.29 -34.08
N LEU A 234 4.42 6.62 -33.77
CA LEU A 234 4.15 6.10 -32.43
C LEU A 234 5.12 4.98 -32.03
N LEU A 235 5.51 4.12 -32.98
CA LEU A 235 6.56 3.12 -32.74
C LEU A 235 7.89 3.79 -32.36
N ASN A 236 8.28 4.85 -33.09
CA ASN A 236 9.50 5.61 -32.77
C ASN A 236 9.41 6.26 -31.38
N PHE A 237 8.27 6.85 -31.04
CA PHE A 237 8.04 7.39 -29.70
C PHE A 237 8.22 6.32 -28.61
N LEU A 238 7.61 5.15 -28.78
CA LEU A 238 7.68 4.07 -27.79
C LEU A 238 9.10 3.49 -27.67
N GLN A 239 9.78 3.24 -28.78
CA GLN A 239 11.11 2.62 -28.77
C GLN A 239 12.22 3.58 -28.30
N TYR A 240 12.19 4.84 -28.74
CA TYR A 240 13.29 5.77 -28.48
C TYR A 240 13.04 6.65 -27.26
N GLU A 241 11.82 7.15 -27.08
CA GLU A 241 11.49 8.04 -25.96
C GLU A 241 11.03 7.25 -24.73
N GLN A 242 10.13 6.27 -24.90
CA GLN A 242 9.67 5.43 -23.77
C GLN A 242 10.62 4.27 -23.45
N ARG A 243 11.59 3.97 -24.34
CA ARG A 243 12.51 2.82 -24.24
C ARG A 243 11.79 1.48 -24.10
N GLU A 244 10.64 1.34 -24.73
CA GLU A 244 9.84 0.12 -24.73
C GLU A 244 10.17 -0.73 -25.97
N PRO A 245 10.62 -1.99 -25.80
CA PRO A 245 10.96 -2.86 -26.93
C PRO A 245 9.69 -3.47 -27.55
N VAL A 246 8.88 -2.64 -28.20
CA VAL A 246 7.57 -3.02 -28.75
C VAL A 246 7.61 -3.25 -30.26
N SER A 247 6.69 -4.08 -30.75
CA SER A 247 6.50 -4.36 -32.17
C SER A 247 5.47 -3.42 -32.81
N LEU A 248 5.48 -3.31 -34.14
CA LEU A 248 4.47 -2.53 -34.88
C LEU A 248 3.03 -3.05 -34.64
N GLU A 249 2.88 -4.36 -34.42
CA GLU A 249 1.58 -4.98 -34.10
C GLU A 249 1.06 -4.47 -32.74
N TYR A 250 1.92 -4.39 -31.73
CA TYR A 250 1.56 -3.81 -30.44
C TYR A 250 1.11 -2.35 -30.58
N VAL A 251 1.80 -1.57 -31.41
CA VAL A 251 1.42 -0.17 -31.70
C VAL A 251 0.04 -0.07 -32.35
N GLN A 252 -0.27 -0.93 -33.31
CA GLN A 252 -1.59 -0.95 -33.94
C GLN A 252 -2.69 -1.31 -32.92
N ASN A 253 -2.42 -2.23 -32.01
CA ASN A 253 -3.34 -2.56 -30.92
C ASN A 253 -3.54 -1.39 -29.94
N LEU A 254 -2.50 -0.60 -29.66
CA LEU A 254 -2.64 0.62 -28.86
C LEU A 254 -3.52 1.65 -29.55
N ILE A 255 -3.35 1.84 -30.86
CA ILE A 255 -4.19 2.75 -31.65
C ILE A 255 -5.64 2.28 -31.62
N GLU A 256 -5.89 0.99 -31.88
CA GLU A 256 -7.24 0.41 -31.82
C GLU A 256 -7.90 0.61 -30.44
N LYS A 257 -7.11 0.48 -29.36
CA LYS A 257 -7.56 0.60 -27.98
C LYS A 257 -7.86 2.05 -27.56
N TYR A 258 -7.03 3.01 -27.96
CA TYR A 258 -7.04 4.37 -27.42
C TYR A 258 -7.55 5.44 -28.37
N GLU A 259 -7.50 5.20 -29.68
CA GLU A 259 -7.98 6.16 -30.66
C GLU A 259 -9.51 6.26 -30.63
N VAL A 260 -9.99 7.50 -30.60
CA VAL A 260 -11.41 7.82 -30.50
C VAL A 260 -12.01 8.22 -31.85
N ASP A 261 -11.19 8.75 -32.77
CA ASP A 261 -11.62 9.06 -34.13
C ASP A 261 -11.56 7.82 -35.03
N GLU A 262 -12.71 7.39 -35.53
CA GLU A 262 -12.82 6.17 -36.34
C GLU A 262 -12.08 6.27 -37.69
N THR A 263 -11.93 7.49 -38.23
CA THR A 263 -11.19 7.69 -39.48
C THR A 263 -9.68 7.54 -39.23
N ALA A 264 -9.17 8.14 -38.16
CA ALA A 264 -7.78 7.99 -37.74
C ALA A 264 -7.46 6.53 -37.42
N LYS A 265 -8.36 5.83 -36.72
CA LYS A 265 -8.24 4.40 -36.40
C LYS A 265 -8.14 3.54 -37.66
N GLN A 266 -9.03 3.73 -38.64
CA GLN A 266 -8.98 3.03 -39.93
C GLN A 266 -7.66 3.27 -40.68
N ASN A 267 -7.14 4.50 -40.61
CA ASN A 267 -5.84 4.87 -41.20
C ASN A 267 -4.64 4.43 -40.36
N LYS A 268 -4.86 3.79 -39.20
CA LYS A 268 -3.83 3.40 -38.23
C LYS A 268 -2.99 4.58 -37.74
N TYR A 269 -3.66 5.71 -37.51
CA TYR A 269 -3.10 6.94 -36.97
C TYR A 269 -3.65 7.19 -35.56
N MET A 270 -2.82 7.80 -34.72
CA MET A 270 -3.21 8.29 -33.40
C MET A 270 -3.32 9.81 -33.42
N SER A 271 -4.49 10.30 -33.05
CA SER A 271 -4.79 11.70 -32.80
C SER A 271 -4.24 12.13 -31.44
N LYS A 272 -4.22 13.45 -31.19
CA LYS A 272 -3.83 13.99 -29.88
C LYS A 272 -4.74 13.50 -28.75
N ASP A 273 -6.03 13.36 -29.02
CA ASP A 273 -6.98 12.85 -28.04
C ASP A 273 -6.70 11.37 -27.73
N GLY A 274 -6.42 10.55 -28.74
CA GLY A 274 -5.97 9.17 -28.56
C GLY A 274 -4.65 9.07 -27.80
N PHE A 275 -3.69 9.94 -28.09
CA PHE A 275 -2.41 10.02 -27.37
C PHE A 275 -2.60 10.43 -25.91
N LEU A 276 -3.50 11.37 -25.62
CA LEU A 276 -3.89 11.73 -24.25
C LEU A 276 -4.58 10.57 -23.53
N MET A 277 -5.40 9.76 -24.21
CA MET A 277 -5.96 8.54 -23.62
C MET A 277 -4.86 7.56 -23.23
N TYR A 278 -3.90 7.33 -24.12
CA TYR A 278 -2.74 6.47 -23.88
C TYR A 278 -1.89 6.97 -22.69
N LEU A 279 -1.53 8.26 -22.65
CA LEU A 279 -0.73 8.84 -21.56
C LEU A 279 -1.41 8.72 -20.19
N ASN A 280 -2.73 8.75 -20.12
CA ASN A 280 -3.48 8.66 -18.87
C ASN A 280 -3.82 7.22 -18.44
N HIS A 281 -3.39 6.21 -19.19
CA HIS A 281 -3.63 4.80 -18.87
C HIS A 281 -2.47 4.18 -18.08
N GLU A 282 -2.70 3.00 -17.47
CA GLU A 282 -1.74 2.31 -16.62
C GLU A 282 -0.43 1.90 -17.31
N GLU A 283 -0.37 1.79 -18.65
CA GLU A 283 0.90 1.53 -19.35
C GLU A 283 1.87 2.72 -19.19
N CYS A 284 1.34 3.95 -19.04
CA CYS A 284 2.14 5.15 -18.78
C CYS A 284 2.41 5.39 -17.29
N SER A 285 2.08 4.43 -16.41
CA SER A 285 2.48 4.52 -15.01
C SER A 285 4.00 4.42 -14.88
N ILE A 286 4.58 5.17 -13.93
CA ILE A 286 5.99 5.00 -13.57
C ILE A 286 6.30 3.57 -13.12
N PHE A 287 5.35 2.89 -12.47
CA PHE A 287 5.51 1.52 -12.03
C PHE A 287 5.34 0.55 -13.18
N ASN A 288 6.35 -0.27 -13.43
CA ASN A 288 6.36 -1.26 -14.50
C ASN A 288 5.20 -2.27 -14.36
N PRO A 289 4.23 -2.29 -15.30
CA PRO A 289 3.12 -3.23 -15.28
C PRO A 289 3.55 -4.70 -15.23
N ALA A 290 4.71 -5.06 -15.80
CA ALA A 290 5.25 -6.41 -15.75
C ALA A 290 5.56 -6.89 -14.32
N HIS A 291 5.79 -5.96 -13.38
CA HIS A 291 6.07 -6.27 -11.98
C HIS A 291 4.80 -6.29 -11.10
N LYS A 292 3.61 -6.06 -11.68
CA LYS A 292 2.32 -6.12 -10.94
C LYS A 292 1.97 -7.54 -10.50
N GLY A 293 2.26 -8.55 -11.33
CA GLY A 293 2.05 -9.96 -11.03
C GLY A 293 3.23 -10.60 -10.30
N ILE A 294 3.13 -11.89 -9.99
CA ILE A 294 4.29 -12.68 -9.55
C ILE A 294 5.21 -12.86 -10.76
N TYR A 295 6.46 -12.41 -10.64
CA TYR A 295 7.46 -12.47 -11.73
C TYR A 295 8.83 -12.93 -11.27
N GLN A 296 9.11 -12.86 -9.96
CA GLN A 296 10.37 -13.35 -9.40
C GLN A 296 10.32 -14.86 -9.21
N ASP A 297 11.47 -15.51 -9.17
CA ASP A 297 11.55 -16.92 -8.80
C ASP A 297 11.11 -17.09 -7.35
N MET A 298 10.06 -17.88 -7.12
CA MET A 298 9.47 -18.15 -5.80
C MET A 298 9.89 -19.51 -5.23
N ARG A 299 10.83 -20.21 -5.89
CA ARG A 299 11.33 -21.54 -5.50
C ARG A 299 12.68 -21.50 -4.79
N GLN A 300 13.30 -20.32 -4.63
CA GLN A 300 14.53 -20.20 -3.85
C GLN A 300 14.23 -20.47 -2.36
N PRO A 301 15.24 -20.85 -1.55
CA PRO A 301 15.07 -21.01 -0.11
C PRO A 301 14.48 -19.77 0.60
N LEU A 302 13.66 -19.96 1.63
CA LEU A 302 12.96 -18.87 2.34
C LEU A 302 13.88 -17.73 2.81
N ASN A 303 15.11 -18.04 3.24
CA ASN A 303 16.11 -17.07 3.67
C ASN A 303 16.70 -16.22 2.53
N HIS A 304 16.38 -16.53 1.28
CA HIS A 304 16.75 -15.74 0.10
C HIS A 304 15.77 -14.60 -0.22
N TYR A 305 14.73 -14.38 0.60
CA TYR A 305 13.74 -13.32 0.38
C TYR A 305 13.75 -12.30 1.51
N PHE A 306 13.51 -11.03 1.17
CA PHE A 306 12.94 -10.09 2.11
C PHE A 306 11.48 -10.45 2.36
N ILE A 307 11.04 -10.34 3.62
CA ILE A 307 9.71 -10.77 4.07
C ILE A 307 9.02 -9.60 4.77
N SER A 308 7.84 -9.20 4.28
CA SER A 308 7.07 -8.10 4.87
C SER A 308 6.62 -8.45 6.28
N SER A 309 7.06 -7.69 7.28
CA SER A 309 7.03 -8.12 8.69
C SER A 309 6.48 -7.04 9.62
N SER A 310 5.54 -7.41 10.49
CA SER A 310 4.92 -6.53 11.47
C SER A 310 5.42 -6.86 12.88
N HIS A 311 5.71 -5.80 13.65
CA HIS A 311 6.00 -5.86 15.08
C HIS A 311 4.75 -5.50 15.89
N ASN A 312 4.56 -6.15 17.05
CA ASN A 312 3.42 -6.00 17.95
C ASN A 312 2.10 -5.85 17.18
N THR A 313 1.86 -6.80 16.27
CA THR A 313 0.84 -6.68 15.22
C THR A 313 -0.56 -6.41 15.78
N TYR A 314 -0.85 -6.83 17.01
CA TYR A 314 -2.13 -6.62 17.68
C TYR A 314 -2.44 -5.14 17.98
N LEU A 315 -1.44 -4.25 18.06
CA LEU A 315 -1.63 -2.85 18.47
C LEU A 315 -2.18 -1.97 17.34
N MET A 316 -3.21 -1.19 17.67
CA MET A 316 -3.81 -0.18 16.78
C MET A 316 -3.31 1.25 17.06
N GLY A 317 -2.42 1.42 18.04
CA GLY A 317 -1.92 2.72 18.50
C GLY A 317 -0.57 2.61 19.20
N ASP A 318 -0.35 3.44 20.22
CA ASP A 318 0.90 3.48 20.99
C ASP A 318 1.13 2.20 21.82
N GLN A 319 2.38 2.00 22.28
CA GLN A 319 2.79 0.79 22.99
C GLN A 319 2.28 0.71 24.43
N LEU A 320 1.80 1.80 25.02
CA LEU A 320 1.48 1.87 26.46
C LEU A 320 -0.02 1.77 26.74
N LYS A 321 -0.85 2.34 25.87
CA LYS A 321 -2.30 2.52 26.03
C LYS A 321 -3.08 2.17 24.75
N GLY A 322 -2.39 1.79 23.67
CA GLY A 322 -3.01 1.38 22.42
C GLY A 322 -3.98 0.22 22.58
N ALA A 323 -5.05 0.22 21.79
CA ALA A 323 -5.99 -0.89 21.76
C ALA A 323 -5.41 -2.09 20.99
N SER A 324 -5.50 -3.27 21.58
CA SER A 324 -5.21 -4.55 20.92
C SER A 324 -6.44 -5.06 20.18
N SER A 325 -6.28 -5.53 18.93
CA SER A 325 -7.40 -5.96 18.09
C SER A 325 -7.01 -7.01 17.05
N THR A 326 -7.94 -7.93 16.76
CA THR A 326 -7.85 -8.82 15.58
C THR A 326 -7.77 -8.04 14.27
N GLU A 327 -8.33 -6.83 14.24
CA GLU A 327 -8.30 -5.93 13.08
C GLU A 327 -6.89 -5.58 12.63
N ALA A 328 -5.97 -5.45 13.59
CA ALA A 328 -4.61 -5.05 13.32
C ALA A 328 -3.88 -6.12 12.48
N TYR A 329 -4.11 -7.40 12.77
CA TYR A 329 -3.66 -8.53 11.96
C TYR A 329 -4.26 -8.51 10.54
N ILE A 330 -5.56 -8.29 10.42
CA ILE A 330 -6.23 -8.22 9.12
C ILE A 330 -5.61 -7.11 8.27
N LYS A 331 -5.41 -5.92 8.85
CA LYS A 331 -4.79 -4.77 8.17
C LYS A 331 -3.35 -5.02 7.74
N ALA A 332 -2.56 -5.70 8.57
CA ALA A 332 -1.20 -6.07 8.20
C ALA A 332 -1.20 -7.04 7.00
N LEU A 333 -2.02 -8.10 7.06
CA LEU A 333 -2.11 -9.12 6.01
C LEU A 333 -2.63 -8.55 4.68
N THR A 334 -3.63 -7.67 4.71
CA THR A 334 -4.13 -7.01 3.49
C THR A 334 -3.10 -6.07 2.86
N LYS A 335 -2.14 -5.58 3.66
CA LYS A 335 -0.98 -4.80 3.22
C LYS A 335 0.26 -5.67 2.99
N SER A 336 0.07 -6.90 2.49
CA SER A 336 1.13 -7.85 2.11
C SER A 336 1.99 -8.41 3.25
N CYS A 337 1.71 -8.12 4.53
CA CYS A 337 2.52 -8.65 5.63
C CYS A 337 2.44 -10.18 5.68
N ARG A 338 3.59 -10.84 5.86
CA ARG A 338 3.78 -12.31 5.91
C ARG A 338 4.45 -12.79 7.20
N CYS A 339 4.87 -11.90 8.09
CA CYS A 339 5.30 -12.25 9.44
C CYS A 339 4.59 -11.36 10.46
N VAL A 340 3.82 -11.95 11.37
CA VAL A 340 3.02 -11.24 12.39
C VAL A 340 3.40 -11.70 13.79
N GLU A 341 3.26 -10.82 14.78
CA GLU A 341 3.67 -11.06 16.16
C GLU A 341 2.48 -11.26 17.10
N LEU A 342 2.63 -12.19 18.05
CA LEU A 342 1.62 -12.56 19.04
C LEU A 342 2.26 -12.67 20.42
N ASP A 343 2.05 -11.65 21.25
CA ASP A 343 2.55 -11.61 22.63
C ASP A 343 1.55 -12.31 23.53
N CYS A 344 1.81 -13.56 23.84
CA CYS A 344 0.87 -14.49 24.46
C CYS A 344 1.06 -14.50 25.98
N TRP A 345 0.00 -14.17 26.70
CA TRP A 345 -0.02 -14.11 28.16
C TRP A 345 -1.19 -14.94 28.71
N ASP A 346 -1.04 -15.39 29.96
CA ASP A 346 -2.13 -16.08 30.67
C ASP A 346 -3.37 -15.17 30.76
N GLY A 347 -4.52 -15.72 30.34
CA GLY A 347 -5.81 -15.06 30.47
C GLY A 347 -6.72 -15.71 31.51
N ALA A 348 -7.86 -15.06 31.76
CA ALA A 348 -8.87 -15.56 32.69
C ALA A 348 -9.53 -16.83 32.14
N ASN A 349 -10.02 -17.69 33.05
CA ASN A 349 -10.72 -18.94 32.71
C ASN A 349 -9.89 -19.93 31.87
N GLY A 350 -8.55 -19.84 31.93
CA GLY A 350 -7.64 -20.73 31.20
C GLY A 350 -7.53 -20.46 29.69
N GLU A 351 -8.09 -19.34 29.19
CA GLU A 351 -7.98 -18.95 27.79
C GLU A 351 -6.86 -17.92 27.58
N PRO A 352 -5.83 -18.21 26.75
CA PRO A 352 -4.73 -17.29 26.51
C PRO A 352 -5.17 -15.98 25.85
N VAL A 353 -4.48 -14.89 26.18
CA VAL A 353 -4.72 -13.55 25.65
C VAL A 353 -3.49 -12.97 25.01
N ILE A 354 -3.69 -11.99 24.11
CA ILE A 354 -2.64 -11.21 23.47
C ILE A 354 -2.76 -9.75 23.87
N TYR A 355 -1.65 -9.19 24.37
CA TYR A 355 -1.47 -7.76 24.67
C TYR A 355 -0.01 -7.46 25.00
N HIS A 356 0.33 -6.18 25.14
CA HIS A 356 1.66 -5.78 25.57
C HIS A 356 1.78 -5.86 27.09
N GLY A 357 2.58 -6.82 27.58
CA GLY A 357 2.75 -7.13 29.00
C GLY A 357 3.04 -5.92 29.88
N HIS A 358 2.54 -5.91 31.11
CA HIS A 358 2.79 -4.84 32.10
C HIS A 358 2.43 -3.41 31.66
N THR A 359 1.61 -3.26 30.61
CA THR A 359 1.09 -1.96 30.14
C THR A 359 -0.42 -1.81 30.34
N LEU A 360 -0.98 -0.68 29.91
CA LEU A 360 -2.42 -0.37 29.95
C LEU A 360 -3.13 -0.71 28.62
N THR A 361 -2.48 -1.46 27.73
CA THR A 361 -3.07 -1.90 26.46
C THR A 361 -4.23 -2.85 26.71
N SER A 362 -5.23 -2.84 25.82
CA SER A 362 -6.36 -3.77 25.92
C SER A 362 -5.93 -5.20 25.57
N LYS A 363 -6.75 -6.20 25.93
CA LYS A 363 -6.47 -7.61 25.65
C LYS A 363 -7.39 -8.14 24.57
N VAL A 364 -6.88 -9.04 23.73
CA VAL A 364 -7.67 -9.82 22.76
C VAL A 364 -7.43 -11.31 22.99
N LEU A 365 -8.45 -12.15 22.79
CA LEU A 365 -8.28 -13.60 22.96
C LEU A 365 -7.37 -14.16 21.87
N PHE A 366 -6.42 -15.00 22.26
CA PHE A 366 -5.53 -15.71 21.32
C PHE A 366 -6.34 -16.48 20.27
N LYS A 367 -7.35 -17.22 20.72
CA LYS A 367 -8.28 -17.98 19.88
C LYS A 367 -8.90 -17.14 18.75
N ASP A 368 -9.31 -15.91 19.05
CA ASP A 368 -9.96 -15.05 18.06
C ASP A 368 -8.96 -14.45 17.06
N VAL A 369 -7.72 -14.20 17.50
CA VAL A 369 -6.62 -13.84 16.60
C VAL A 369 -6.33 -15.00 15.63
N ILE A 370 -6.23 -16.24 16.11
CA ILE A 370 -5.98 -17.40 15.23
C ILE A 370 -7.12 -17.61 14.21
N LYS A 371 -8.38 -17.40 14.59
CA LYS A 371 -9.52 -17.42 13.64
C LYS A 371 -9.38 -16.35 12.57
N ALA A 372 -9.02 -15.12 12.96
CA ALA A 372 -8.81 -14.03 12.01
C ALA A 372 -7.65 -14.35 11.04
N LEU A 373 -6.55 -14.89 11.55
CA LEU A 373 -5.43 -15.34 10.71
C LEU A 373 -5.88 -16.41 9.71
N LYS A 374 -6.60 -17.44 10.15
CA LYS A 374 -7.13 -18.50 9.27
C LYS A 374 -7.97 -17.94 8.13
N GLU A 375 -8.81 -16.95 8.41
CA GLU A 375 -9.70 -16.37 7.41
C GLU A 375 -8.96 -15.45 6.43
N TYR A 376 -8.00 -14.64 6.89
CA TYR A 376 -7.45 -13.53 6.10
C TYR A 376 -6.04 -13.73 5.57
N ALA A 377 -5.25 -14.65 6.14
CA ALA A 377 -3.83 -14.80 5.79
C ALA A 377 -3.60 -14.93 4.28
N PHE A 378 -4.44 -15.69 3.58
CA PHE A 378 -4.24 -16.03 2.18
C PHE A 378 -5.18 -15.31 1.19
N LYS A 379 -5.90 -14.26 1.62
CA LYS A 379 -6.83 -13.51 0.75
C LYS A 379 -6.10 -12.65 -0.30
N THR A 380 -4.97 -12.03 0.08
CA THR A 380 -4.19 -11.12 -0.79
C THR A 380 -2.91 -11.75 -1.33
N SER A 381 -2.42 -12.82 -0.70
CA SER A 381 -1.20 -13.53 -1.10
C SER A 381 -1.31 -14.98 -0.66
N GLN A 382 -1.01 -15.92 -1.56
CA GLN A 382 -1.03 -17.36 -1.26
C GLN A 382 0.26 -17.84 -0.55
N TYR A 383 1.27 -16.98 -0.43
CA TYR A 383 2.57 -17.34 0.14
C TYR A 383 2.53 -17.46 1.67
N PRO A 384 3.45 -18.23 2.28
CA PRO A 384 3.40 -18.60 3.70
C PRO A 384 3.32 -17.42 4.66
N VAL A 385 2.76 -17.67 5.85
CA VAL A 385 2.73 -16.69 6.94
C VAL A 385 3.45 -17.23 8.17
N ILE A 386 4.41 -16.46 8.69
CA ILE A 386 5.14 -16.75 9.92
C ILE A 386 4.41 -16.12 11.10
N LEU A 387 4.09 -16.91 12.12
CA LEU A 387 3.53 -16.48 13.39
C LEU A 387 4.65 -16.44 14.43
N SER A 388 5.10 -15.23 14.77
CA SER A 388 6.13 -14.98 15.79
C SER A 388 5.48 -14.96 17.17
N LEU A 389 5.66 -16.04 17.93
CA LEU A 389 5.13 -16.16 19.28
C LEU A 389 6.14 -15.61 20.30
N GLU A 390 5.70 -14.64 21.09
CA GLU A 390 6.36 -14.25 22.33
C GLU A 390 5.57 -14.86 23.49
N ASN A 391 6.10 -15.92 24.10
CA ASN A 391 5.33 -16.78 25.00
C ASN A 391 5.64 -16.51 26.48
N HIS A 392 4.64 -15.98 27.20
CA HIS A 392 4.63 -15.73 28.64
C HIS A 392 3.55 -16.54 29.38
N CYS A 393 2.98 -17.56 28.73
CA CYS A 393 1.91 -18.37 29.30
C CYS A 393 2.44 -19.49 30.20
N SER A 394 1.65 -19.86 31.21
CA SER A 394 1.78 -21.12 31.96
C SER A 394 1.78 -22.34 31.03
N VAL A 395 2.35 -23.47 31.47
CA VAL A 395 2.40 -24.71 30.68
C VAL A 395 0.98 -25.16 30.30
N GLU A 396 0.02 -25.01 31.21
CA GLU A 396 -1.38 -25.35 30.98
C GLU A 396 -1.98 -24.51 29.84
N GLN A 397 -1.75 -23.19 29.83
CA GLN A 397 -2.26 -22.32 28.77
C GLN A 397 -1.45 -22.44 27.46
N GLN A 398 -0.17 -22.82 27.50
CA GLN A 398 0.60 -23.19 26.30
C GLN A 398 -0.01 -24.41 25.58
N LYS A 399 -0.53 -25.40 26.33
CA LYS A 399 -1.28 -26.53 25.73
C LYS A 399 -2.56 -26.06 25.05
N ILE A 400 -3.25 -25.08 25.64
CA ILE A 400 -4.43 -24.45 25.01
C ILE A 400 -4.05 -23.66 23.76
N MET A 401 -2.92 -22.96 23.75
CA MET A 401 -2.39 -22.30 22.55
C MET A 401 -2.13 -23.31 21.43
N ALA A 402 -1.43 -24.41 21.74
CA ALA A 402 -1.16 -25.49 20.78
C ALA A 402 -2.46 -26.11 20.24
N TYR A 403 -3.45 -26.33 21.11
CA TYR A 403 -4.78 -26.80 20.72
C TYR A 403 -5.49 -25.82 19.77
N HIS A 404 -5.50 -24.51 20.07
CA HIS A 404 -6.13 -23.52 19.19
C HIS A 404 -5.40 -23.40 17.85
N LEU A 405 -4.07 -23.42 17.84
CA LEU A 405 -3.28 -23.40 16.60
C LEU A 405 -3.62 -24.61 15.72
N THR A 406 -3.55 -25.81 16.27
CA THR A 406 -3.80 -27.05 15.52
C THR A 406 -5.25 -27.20 15.07
N SER A 407 -6.22 -26.96 15.97
CA SER A 407 -7.65 -27.14 15.65
C SER A 407 -8.20 -26.10 14.68
N ILE A 408 -7.75 -24.83 14.77
CA ILE A 408 -8.29 -23.73 13.95
C ILE A 408 -7.56 -23.63 12.61
N LEU A 409 -6.23 -23.75 12.61
CA LEU A 409 -5.45 -23.66 11.37
C LEU A 409 -5.51 -24.98 10.57
N GLY A 410 -5.69 -26.11 11.26
CA GLY A 410 -5.82 -27.43 10.66
C GLY A 410 -4.64 -27.76 9.76
N SER A 411 -4.91 -28.30 8.58
CA SER A 411 -3.89 -28.64 7.58
C SER A 411 -3.06 -27.45 7.09
N ALA A 412 -3.49 -26.20 7.29
CA ALA A 412 -2.68 -25.05 6.92
C ALA A 412 -1.49 -24.84 7.87
N LEU A 413 -1.53 -25.36 9.10
CA LEU A 413 -0.39 -25.31 10.01
C LEU A 413 0.66 -26.35 9.61
N LEU A 414 1.91 -25.91 9.44
CA LEU A 414 3.02 -26.82 9.20
C LEU A 414 3.46 -27.46 10.53
N THR A 415 3.29 -28.77 10.66
CA THR A 415 3.63 -29.53 11.88
C THR A 415 4.82 -30.47 11.72
N HIS A 416 5.30 -30.67 10.50
CA HIS A 416 6.49 -31.48 10.17
C HIS A 416 7.22 -30.85 8.98
N PRO A 417 8.53 -31.10 8.81
CA PRO A 417 9.25 -30.68 7.60
C PRO A 417 8.61 -31.28 6.34
N LEU A 418 8.77 -30.58 5.22
CA LEU A 418 8.36 -31.08 3.90
C LEU A 418 9.31 -32.19 3.43
N GLY A 419 8.74 -33.23 2.83
CA GLY A 419 9.48 -34.40 2.32
C GLY A 419 9.68 -35.50 3.37
N ASP A 420 10.29 -36.60 2.93
CA ASP A 420 10.50 -37.81 3.76
C ASP A 420 11.84 -37.81 4.51
N GLN A 421 12.70 -36.82 4.23
CA GLN A 421 14.04 -36.70 4.82
C GLN A 421 14.23 -35.31 5.43
N MET A 422 15.15 -35.20 6.39
CA MET A 422 15.49 -33.93 7.00
C MET A 422 16.11 -32.99 5.94
N PRO A 423 15.49 -31.83 5.65
CA PRO A 423 16.03 -30.91 4.66
C PRO A 423 17.34 -30.29 5.14
N ASN A 424 18.20 -29.90 4.20
CA ASN A 424 19.46 -29.20 4.44
C ASN A 424 19.35 -27.68 4.19
N THR A 425 18.21 -27.20 3.70
CA THR A 425 17.92 -25.79 3.42
C THR A 425 16.43 -25.51 3.63
N PHE A 426 16.05 -24.24 3.62
CA PHE A 426 14.64 -23.85 3.68
C PHE A 426 13.90 -24.25 2.39
N PRO A 427 12.65 -24.75 2.49
CA PRO A 427 11.77 -24.82 1.32
C PRO A 427 11.50 -23.42 0.76
N GLY A 428 11.17 -23.34 -0.52
CA GLY A 428 10.81 -22.07 -1.13
C GLY A 428 9.40 -21.60 -0.76
N PRO A 429 9.12 -20.28 -0.86
CA PRO A 429 7.77 -19.76 -0.66
C PRO A 429 6.70 -20.47 -1.52
N GLU A 430 7.06 -20.91 -2.73
CA GLU A 430 6.18 -21.65 -3.64
C GLU A 430 5.71 -22.99 -3.04
N GLU A 431 6.60 -23.74 -2.39
CA GLU A 431 6.31 -25.03 -1.76
C GLU A 431 5.49 -24.87 -0.47
N LEU A 432 5.62 -23.71 0.17
CA LEU A 432 4.95 -23.36 1.43
C LEU A 432 3.64 -22.57 1.22
N LYS A 433 3.09 -22.53 0.00
CA LYS A 433 1.82 -21.85 -0.28
C LYS A 433 0.70 -22.35 0.64
N GLY A 434 -0.06 -21.41 1.19
CA GLY A 434 -1.18 -21.68 2.10
C GLY A 434 -0.76 -22.20 3.48
N ARG A 435 0.53 -22.13 3.84
CA ARG A 435 1.04 -22.64 5.12
C ARG A 435 1.30 -21.56 6.16
N PHE A 436 1.04 -21.90 7.41
CA PHE A 436 1.49 -21.16 8.59
C PHE A 436 2.72 -21.83 9.19
N LEU A 437 3.73 -21.03 9.51
CA LEU A 437 4.95 -21.46 10.20
C LEU A 437 4.96 -20.81 11.59
N ILE A 438 5.34 -21.57 12.62
CA ILE A 438 5.48 -21.02 13.97
C ILE A 438 6.96 -20.67 14.22
N LYS A 439 7.22 -19.40 14.56
CA LYS A 439 8.48 -18.98 15.17
C LYS A 439 8.31 -19.03 16.68
N GLY A 440 9.16 -19.80 17.35
CA GLY A 440 9.15 -19.96 18.80
C GLY A 440 10.34 -20.78 19.30
N LYS A 441 10.33 -21.13 20.58
CA LYS A 441 11.32 -22.02 21.20
C LYS A 441 10.95 -23.48 20.96
N ARG A 442 11.95 -24.36 20.96
CA ARG A 442 11.79 -25.81 20.78
C ARG A 442 12.70 -26.56 21.75
N LEU A 443 12.20 -27.62 22.38
CA LEU A 443 12.93 -28.44 23.37
C LEU A 443 14.14 -29.16 22.73
N ASN A 444 13.94 -29.79 21.58
CA ASN A 444 14.95 -30.62 20.91
C ASN A 444 15.40 -30.01 19.57
N LYS A 445 16.53 -30.49 19.02
CA LYS A 445 16.84 -30.27 17.60
C LYS A 445 15.77 -30.91 16.72
N LEU A 446 15.53 -30.33 15.55
CA LEU A 446 14.52 -30.84 14.62
C LEU A 446 14.87 -32.25 14.13
N ASP A 447 16.16 -32.56 14.00
CA ASP A 447 16.68 -33.85 13.55
C ASP A 447 16.30 -35.01 14.50
N ALA A 448 16.16 -34.72 15.79
CA ALA A 448 15.74 -35.71 16.78
C ALA A 448 14.30 -36.20 16.54
N ALA A 449 13.46 -35.39 15.88
CA ALA A 449 12.09 -35.75 15.54
C ALA A 449 12.00 -36.83 14.44
N PHE A 450 13.04 -37.00 13.61
CA PHE A 450 13.11 -38.07 12.61
C PHE A 450 13.66 -39.39 13.15
N ASN A 451 14.35 -39.34 14.29
CA ASN A 451 15.09 -40.49 14.84
C ASN A 451 14.36 -41.21 15.99
N ASN A 452 13.07 -40.94 16.23
CA ASN A 452 12.23 -41.58 17.27
C ASN A 452 12.82 -41.60 18.70
N ASN A 453 13.68 -40.65 19.06
CA ASN A 453 14.12 -40.45 20.44
C ASN A 453 13.27 -39.35 21.10
N THR A 454 12.13 -39.76 21.67
CA THR A 454 11.29 -38.89 22.52
C THR A 454 11.92 -38.71 23.90
N THR A 455 12.32 -37.48 24.23
CA THR A 455 12.59 -37.04 25.61
C THR A 455 11.30 -36.60 26.32
N GLU A 456 11.37 -36.56 27.66
CA GLU A 456 10.29 -36.36 28.64
C GLU A 456 9.30 -35.20 28.37
N ASP A 457 8.08 -35.31 28.91
CA ASP A 457 6.89 -34.52 28.54
C ASP A 457 6.97 -32.99 28.82
N VAL A 458 7.92 -32.51 29.63
CA VAL A 458 8.15 -31.08 29.91
C VAL A 458 9.63 -30.86 30.25
N ASP A 459 10.29 -29.96 29.52
CA ASP A 459 11.66 -29.51 29.83
C ASP A 459 11.75 -27.97 29.79
N SER A 460 12.87 -27.44 30.29
CA SER A 460 13.17 -26.02 30.38
C SER A 460 14.00 -25.54 29.18
N VAL A 461 13.62 -24.40 28.62
CA VAL A 461 14.43 -23.68 27.62
C VAL A 461 14.93 -22.38 28.23
N SER A 462 16.12 -21.93 27.81
CA SER A 462 16.65 -20.64 28.27
C SER A 462 15.72 -19.50 27.86
N GLU A 463 15.56 -18.51 28.74
CA GLU A 463 14.75 -17.33 28.45
C GLU A 463 15.32 -16.40 27.39
N GLU A 464 16.56 -16.62 26.94
CA GLU A 464 17.33 -15.80 26.01
C GLU A 464 16.73 -15.74 24.57
N ASP A 465 15.51 -15.23 24.43
CA ASP A 465 15.11 -14.42 23.29
C ASP A 465 15.56 -12.99 23.61
N GLU A 466 16.29 -12.32 22.71
CA GLU A 466 16.61 -10.90 22.94
C GLU A 466 15.36 -10.01 23.06
N ALA A 467 14.16 -10.55 22.77
CA ALA A 467 12.87 -9.89 22.90
C ALA A 467 12.47 -9.54 24.35
N ALA A 468 13.01 -10.23 25.36
CA ALA A 468 12.73 -9.88 26.75
C ALA A 468 13.58 -8.67 27.19
N GLU A 469 12.92 -7.59 27.64
CA GLU A 469 13.59 -6.41 28.21
C GLU A 469 14.34 -6.77 29.51
N VAL A 470 15.64 -7.04 29.41
CA VAL A 470 16.49 -7.18 30.59
C VAL A 470 17.09 -5.81 30.94
N LYS A 471 16.69 -5.30 32.10
CA LYS A 471 17.32 -4.16 32.79
C LYS A 471 18.82 -4.44 32.95
N GLU A 472 19.66 -3.47 32.59
CA GLU A 472 21.05 -3.46 33.00
C GLU A 472 21.15 -3.39 34.52
N ALA A 473 21.56 -4.50 35.15
CA ALA A 473 22.50 -4.59 36.29
C ALA A 473 22.28 -5.89 37.08
N GLU A 474 23.41 -6.55 37.35
CA GLU A 474 23.62 -7.69 38.26
C GLU A 474 23.19 -9.09 37.80
N GLN A 475 24.15 -10.02 37.92
CA GLN A 475 24.03 -11.46 37.69
C GLN A 475 22.91 -12.07 38.57
N LYS A 476 21.67 -12.07 38.10
CA LYS A 476 20.63 -12.95 38.62
C LYS A 476 20.61 -14.28 37.85
N PRO A 477 20.26 -15.40 38.51
CA PRO A 477 20.19 -16.71 37.87
C PRO A 477 19.24 -16.67 36.68
N LYS A 478 19.66 -17.27 35.56
CA LYS A 478 18.93 -17.29 34.30
C LYS A 478 17.56 -17.95 34.50
N ASP A 479 16.48 -17.21 34.28
CA ASP A 479 15.13 -17.76 34.33
C ASP A 479 14.95 -18.76 33.18
N LYS A 480 14.34 -19.90 33.51
CA LYS A 480 14.12 -21.05 32.64
C LYS A 480 12.62 -21.13 32.38
N ILE A 481 12.18 -20.85 31.15
CA ILE A 481 10.78 -21.06 30.77
C ILE A 481 10.54 -22.57 30.66
N LYS A 482 9.50 -23.04 31.36
CA LYS A 482 8.93 -24.36 31.09
C LYS A 482 8.14 -24.29 29.78
N LEU A 483 8.51 -25.12 28.82
CA LEU A 483 7.89 -25.16 27.49
C LEU A 483 7.05 -26.44 27.36
N ALA A 484 5.77 -26.29 27.03
CA ALA A 484 4.90 -27.41 26.73
C ALA A 484 5.36 -28.11 25.44
N LYS A 485 5.50 -29.44 25.49
CA LYS A 485 5.91 -30.25 24.34
C LYS A 485 5.00 -30.02 23.12
N GLU A 486 3.69 -29.91 23.36
CA GLU A 486 2.68 -29.70 22.32
C GLU A 486 2.88 -28.38 21.55
N LEU A 487 3.39 -27.33 22.21
CA LEU A 487 3.70 -26.05 21.57
C LEU A 487 5.08 -26.08 20.90
N SER A 488 6.07 -26.70 21.57
CA SER A 488 7.43 -26.92 21.04
C SER A 488 7.41 -27.67 19.70
N ASP A 489 6.57 -28.71 19.59
CA ASP A 489 6.54 -29.58 18.42
C ASP A 489 6.03 -28.85 17.15
N LEU A 490 5.29 -27.75 17.29
CA LEU A 490 4.80 -26.92 16.18
C LEU A 490 5.88 -26.03 15.55
N VAL A 491 7.05 -25.87 16.21
CA VAL A 491 8.15 -25.06 15.72
C VAL A 491 9.04 -25.89 14.81
N ILE A 492 8.97 -25.65 13.50
CA ILE A 492 9.70 -26.42 12.47
C ILE A 492 10.88 -25.61 11.93
N TYR A 493 10.65 -24.75 10.94
CA TYR A 493 11.71 -24.03 10.25
C TYR A 493 12.15 -22.72 10.92
N CYS A 494 11.45 -22.26 11.96
CA CYS A 494 11.71 -20.97 12.62
C CYS A 494 12.02 -21.15 14.11
N LYS A 495 12.98 -22.01 14.43
CA LYS A 495 13.40 -22.23 15.82
C LYS A 495 14.20 -21.03 16.32
N SER A 496 13.73 -20.41 17.40
CA SER A 496 14.40 -19.27 18.04
C SER A 496 15.57 -19.77 18.89
N VAL A 497 16.75 -19.17 18.69
CA VAL A 497 17.96 -19.46 19.47
C VAL A 497 18.65 -18.16 19.89
N HIS A 498 19.42 -18.22 20.98
CA HIS A 498 20.23 -17.11 21.41
C HIS A 498 21.38 -16.86 20.42
N PHE A 499 21.64 -15.60 20.08
CA PHE A 499 22.77 -15.23 19.24
C PHE A 499 23.97 -14.80 20.09
N SER A 500 25.04 -15.59 20.05
CA SER A 500 26.32 -15.22 20.69
C SER A 500 27.24 -14.47 19.72
N THR A 501 27.71 -15.14 18.67
CA THR A 501 28.55 -14.56 17.61
C THR A 501 28.23 -15.21 16.26
N PHE A 502 28.68 -14.60 15.16
CA PHE A 502 28.50 -15.17 13.82
C PHE A 502 29.26 -16.48 13.66
N GLU A 503 30.49 -16.57 14.20
CA GLU A 503 31.28 -17.80 14.20
C GLU A 503 30.55 -18.93 14.94
N HIS A 504 30.05 -18.64 16.16
CA HIS A 504 29.31 -19.63 16.93
C HIS A 504 28.06 -20.09 16.17
N SER A 505 27.30 -19.16 15.58
CA SER A 505 26.10 -19.50 14.84
C SER A 505 26.41 -20.32 13.58
N ARG A 506 27.49 -20.02 12.86
CA ARG A 506 27.89 -20.78 11.67
C ARG A 506 28.27 -22.21 12.04
N ASP A 507 29.02 -22.38 13.12
CA ASP A 507 29.62 -23.66 13.48
C ASP A 507 28.65 -24.57 14.28
N ASN A 508 27.64 -24.00 14.96
CA ASN A 508 26.77 -24.74 15.88
C ASN A 508 25.27 -24.72 15.55
N HIS A 509 24.79 -23.71 14.81
CA HIS A 509 23.36 -23.60 14.50
C HIS A 509 23.01 -24.19 13.14
N SER A 510 21.84 -24.82 13.05
CA SER A 510 21.26 -25.37 11.82
C SER A 510 20.52 -24.28 11.04
N PHE A 511 20.28 -24.45 9.73
CA PHE A 511 19.63 -23.41 8.90
C PHE A 511 18.27 -22.96 9.47
N TYR A 512 17.51 -23.87 10.07
CA TYR A 512 16.20 -23.62 10.71
C TYR A 512 16.28 -22.91 12.08
N GLU A 513 17.49 -22.67 12.59
CA GLU A 513 17.72 -21.94 13.84
C GLU A 513 18.02 -20.47 13.52
N MET A 514 17.21 -19.59 14.09
CA MET A 514 17.16 -18.18 13.75
C MET A 514 17.24 -17.29 14.98
N ALA A 515 17.78 -16.08 14.79
CA ALA A 515 17.98 -15.10 15.85
C ALA A 515 17.07 -13.88 15.66
N SER A 516 16.64 -13.31 16.79
CA SER A 516 15.94 -12.02 16.82
C SER A 516 16.85 -10.99 17.48
N PHE A 517 16.93 -9.80 16.90
CA PHE A 517 17.82 -8.72 17.32
C PHE A 517 17.03 -7.44 17.60
N LYS A 518 17.36 -6.76 18.69
CA LYS A 518 16.91 -5.38 18.90
C LYS A 518 17.49 -4.46 17.82
N GLU A 519 16.71 -3.46 17.38
CA GLU A 519 17.12 -2.54 16.31
C GLU A 519 18.53 -1.95 16.51
N SER A 520 18.92 -1.56 17.72
CA SER A 520 20.20 -0.91 17.99
C SER A 520 21.39 -1.85 17.75
N LYS A 521 21.24 -3.12 18.12
CA LYS A 521 22.25 -4.15 17.91
C LYS A 521 22.36 -4.48 16.42
N ALA A 522 21.23 -4.72 15.76
CA ALA A 522 21.20 -5.05 14.33
C ALA A 522 21.74 -3.89 13.47
N MET A 523 21.38 -2.66 13.79
CA MET A 523 21.89 -1.47 13.08
C MET A 523 23.40 -1.30 13.29
N ASN A 524 23.93 -1.52 14.50
CA ASN A 524 25.37 -1.47 14.74
C ASN A 524 26.12 -2.52 13.88
N LEU A 525 25.58 -3.73 13.77
CA LEU A 525 26.13 -4.78 12.91
C LEU A 525 26.08 -4.40 11.42
N ALA A 526 24.92 -3.95 10.95
CA ALA A 526 24.71 -3.51 9.56
C ALA A 526 25.56 -2.29 9.18
N GLU A 527 25.85 -1.44 10.16
CA GLU A 527 26.66 -0.24 9.98
C GLU A 527 28.16 -0.47 10.22
N ASN A 528 28.60 -1.69 10.50
CA ASN A 528 30.02 -1.95 10.68
C ASN A 528 30.69 -2.26 9.34
N SER A 529 31.63 -1.42 8.91
CA SER A 529 32.37 -1.58 7.65
C SER A 529 33.46 -2.67 7.68
N GLY A 530 33.55 -3.44 8.79
CA GLY A 530 34.56 -4.48 8.99
C GLY A 530 33.99 -5.89 8.94
N LYS A 531 34.73 -6.84 9.51
CA LYS A 531 34.36 -8.27 9.57
C LYS A 531 32.93 -8.50 10.07
N ALA A 532 32.43 -7.68 11.01
CA ALA A 532 31.09 -7.82 11.57
C ALA A 532 29.96 -7.59 10.55
N GLY A 533 30.04 -6.56 9.70
CA GLY A 533 29.01 -6.30 8.68
C GLY A 533 29.02 -7.37 7.59
N PHE A 534 30.21 -7.76 7.14
CA PHE A 534 30.37 -8.87 6.21
C PHE A 534 29.81 -10.18 6.75
N SER A 535 30.15 -10.54 8.00
CA SER A 535 29.62 -11.73 8.65
C SER A 535 28.09 -11.68 8.82
N PHE A 536 27.49 -10.49 8.97
CA PHE A 536 26.04 -10.38 9.08
C PHE A 536 25.33 -10.69 7.75
N ILE A 537 25.87 -10.18 6.64
CA ILE A 537 25.37 -10.50 5.29
C ILE A 537 25.43 -12.01 5.03
N HIS A 538 26.58 -12.63 5.33
CA HIS A 538 26.78 -14.07 5.17
C HIS A 538 25.89 -14.90 6.08
N HIS A 539 25.70 -14.47 7.33
CA HIS A 539 24.74 -15.11 8.22
C HIS A 539 23.33 -15.14 7.61
N ASN A 540 22.91 -14.06 6.95
CA ASN A 540 21.61 -13.98 6.29
C ASN A 540 21.52 -14.74 4.94
N MET A 541 22.62 -15.29 4.43
CA MET A 541 22.61 -16.21 3.27
C MET A 541 22.28 -17.65 3.67
N ASP A 542 22.38 -17.98 4.96
CA ASP A 542 22.17 -19.33 5.50
C ASP A 542 21.03 -19.39 6.53
N LYS A 543 20.87 -18.33 7.32
CA LYS A 543 19.87 -18.22 8.41
C LYS A 543 18.85 -17.13 8.15
N LEU A 544 17.78 -17.13 8.95
CA LEU A 544 16.85 -16.01 9.07
C LEU A 544 17.27 -15.10 10.23
N SER A 545 17.19 -13.79 10.01
CA SER A 545 17.31 -12.78 11.08
C SER A 545 16.01 -11.98 11.20
N ARG A 546 15.49 -11.89 12.44
CA ARG A 546 14.38 -11.00 12.79
C ARG A 546 14.89 -9.75 13.49
N ILE A 547 14.41 -8.58 13.10
CA ILE A 547 14.71 -7.31 13.76
C ILE A 547 13.41 -6.67 14.20
N TYR A 548 13.40 -6.09 15.40
CA TYR A 548 12.23 -5.41 15.96
C TYR A 548 12.60 -4.07 16.61
N PRO A 549 11.64 -3.13 16.70
CA PRO A 549 11.85 -1.82 17.27
C PRO A 549 12.25 -1.87 18.75
N ALA A 550 13.02 -0.88 19.21
CA ALA A 550 13.36 -0.76 20.64
C ALA A 550 12.14 -0.36 21.48
N GLY A 551 12.02 -0.91 22.70
CA GLY A 551 10.94 -0.56 23.66
C GLY A 551 10.88 0.93 24.06
N SER A 552 11.98 1.69 23.86
CA SER A 552 11.98 3.16 24.03
C SER A 552 11.05 3.88 23.03
N ARG A 553 10.66 3.25 21.91
CA ARG A 553 9.73 3.78 20.91
C ARG A 553 8.27 3.60 21.34
N THR A 554 7.93 4.17 22.49
CA THR A 554 6.61 4.05 23.10
C THR A 554 5.48 4.62 22.23
N ASP A 555 5.80 5.57 21.35
CA ASP A 555 4.91 6.16 20.34
C ASP A 555 4.67 5.25 19.11
N SER A 556 5.27 4.06 19.09
CA SER A 556 5.28 3.14 17.94
C SER A 556 5.94 3.71 16.69
N SER A 557 6.89 4.63 16.82
CA SER A 557 7.78 5.04 15.72
C SER A 557 8.55 3.85 15.15
N ASN A 558 9.06 4.00 13.94
CA ASN A 558 9.81 2.96 13.23
C ASN A 558 11.27 3.39 13.03
N TYR A 559 12.18 2.42 13.07
CA TYR A 559 13.58 2.58 12.64
C TYR A 559 13.68 2.47 11.12
N ASN A 560 14.78 2.98 10.54
CA ASN A 560 15.01 2.89 9.10
C ASN A 560 15.33 1.43 8.68
N PRO A 561 14.51 0.79 7.83
CA PRO A 561 14.72 -0.61 7.46
C PRO A 561 15.83 -0.81 6.41
N VAL A 562 16.24 0.26 5.70
CA VAL A 562 17.11 0.15 4.51
C VAL A 562 18.49 -0.47 4.82
N PRO A 563 19.23 -0.05 5.88
CA PRO A 563 20.53 -0.64 6.19
C PRO A 563 20.46 -2.15 6.51
N LEU A 564 19.34 -2.62 7.05
CA LEU A 564 19.13 -4.03 7.37
C LEU A 564 18.82 -4.84 6.11
N TRP A 565 18.03 -4.30 5.17
CA TRP A 565 17.87 -4.92 3.85
C TRP A 565 19.18 -4.94 3.05
N ASN A 566 20.00 -3.89 3.15
CA ASN A 566 21.34 -3.88 2.57
C ASN A 566 22.25 -4.96 3.19
N SER A 567 21.96 -5.36 4.42
CA SER A 567 22.65 -6.48 5.11
C SER A 567 21.99 -7.84 4.88
N GLY A 568 20.97 -7.92 4.01
CA GLY A 568 20.29 -9.17 3.65
C GLY A 568 19.28 -9.68 4.69
N CYS A 569 18.96 -8.91 5.73
CA CYS A 569 18.01 -9.30 6.78
C CYS A 569 16.60 -9.48 6.20
N GLN A 570 15.97 -10.62 6.51
CA GLN A 570 14.71 -11.01 5.90
C GLN A 570 13.48 -10.47 6.63
N ILE A 571 13.47 -10.55 7.96
CA ILE A 571 12.31 -10.23 8.81
C ILE A 571 12.57 -8.91 9.53
N VAL A 572 12.46 -7.81 8.81
CA VAL A 572 12.62 -6.45 9.34
C VAL A 572 11.25 -5.94 9.82
N ALA A 573 10.91 -6.20 11.08
CA ALA A 573 9.57 -5.97 11.61
C ALA A 573 9.34 -4.50 11.99
N LEU A 574 8.25 -3.93 11.49
CA LEU A 574 7.86 -2.53 11.73
C LEU A 574 6.46 -2.44 12.37
N ASN A 575 6.18 -1.31 13.03
CA ASN A 575 4.88 -0.95 13.59
C ASN A 575 3.94 -0.47 12.45
N PHE A 576 3.09 -1.36 11.94
CA PHE A 576 2.18 -1.13 10.78
C PHE A 576 1.10 -0.06 11.04
N GLN A 577 0.76 0.18 12.29
CA GLN A 577 -0.21 1.19 12.71
C GLN A 577 0.31 2.63 12.55
N THR A 578 1.62 2.80 12.40
CA THR A 578 2.27 4.13 12.37
C THR A 578 2.54 4.57 10.93
N PRO A 579 1.78 5.54 10.38
CA PRO A 579 2.07 6.12 9.08
C PRO A 579 3.31 7.03 9.19
N CYS A 580 4.44 6.55 8.68
CA CYS A 580 5.72 7.27 8.65
C CYS A 580 6.51 6.93 7.37
N LYS A 581 7.66 7.58 7.20
CA LYS A 581 8.55 7.37 6.04
C LYS A 581 9.03 5.91 5.95
N GLU A 582 9.36 5.31 7.07
CA GLU A 582 9.89 3.95 7.17
C GLU A 582 8.84 2.93 6.72
N MET A 583 7.57 3.17 7.07
CA MET A 583 6.45 2.34 6.62
C MET A 583 6.13 2.52 5.13
N ASP A 584 6.32 3.74 4.60
CA ASP A 584 6.24 4.02 3.15
C ASP A 584 7.33 3.27 2.37
N LEU A 585 8.58 3.32 2.83
CA LEU A 585 9.69 2.53 2.26
C LEU A 585 9.39 1.01 2.30
N ASN A 586 8.80 0.52 3.39
CA ASN A 586 8.37 -0.87 3.50
C ASN A 586 7.28 -1.23 2.49
N GLN A 587 6.21 -0.44 2.39
CA GLN A 587 5.15 -0.69 1.41
C GLN A 587 5.67 -0.63 -0.03
N ALA A 588 6.62 0.25 -0.32
CA ALA A 588 7.28 0.32 -1.62
C ALA A 588 8.14 -0.90 -1.94
N ARG A 589 8.95 -1.38 -0.99
CA ARG A 589 9.77 -2.58 -1.16
C ARG A 589 8.91 -3.77 -1.55
N PHE A 590 7.74 -3.92 -0.91
CA PHE A 590 6.79 -5.02 -1.14
C PHE A 590 5.68 -4.68 -2.14
N LEU A 591 5.81 -3.58 -2.89
CA LEU A 591 4.89 -3.19 -3.95
C LEU A 591 4.93 -4.13 -5.17
N PRO A 592 6.11 -4.52 -5.71
CA PRO A 592 6.17 -5.41 -6.85
C PRO A 592 5.93 -6.87 -6.47
N ASN A 593 6.01 -7.76 -7.46
CA ASN A 593 5.88 -9.21 -7.28
C ASN A 593 4.53 -9.60 -6.69
N GLY A 594 3.44 -9.11 -7.30
CA GLY A 594 2.07 -9.45 -6.89
C GLY A 594 1.63 -8.89 -5.54
N LYS A 595 2.39 -7.94 -4.95
CA LYS A 595 2.23 -7.53 -3.54
C LYS A 595 2.18 -8.74 -2.60
N CYS A 596 2.95 -9.77 -2.92
CA CYS A 596 2.83 -11.06 -2.25
C CYS A 596 3.47 -11.08 -0.85
N GLY A 597 4.26 -10.05 -0.51
CA GLY A 597 4.96 -9.92 0.75
C GLY A 597 6.36 -10.56 0.78
N TYR A 598 6.80 -11.11 -0.36
CA TYR A 598 8.12 -11.71 -0.56
C TYR A 598 8.81 -11.06 -1.76
N ILE A 599 10.06 -10.63 -1.55
CA ILE A 599 10.92 -10.06 -2.59
C ILE A 599 12.23 -10.83 -2.57
N LEU A 600 12.59 -11.45 -3.70
CA LEU A 600 13.85 -12.17 -3.83
C LEU A 600 15.03 -11.20 -3.65
N LYS A 601 15.98 -11.57 -2.79
CA LYS A 601 17.21 -10.79 -2.59
C LYS A 601 18.07 -10.83 -3.87
N PRO A 602 18.84 -9.77 -4.13
CA PRO A 602 19.84 -9.78 -5.21
C PRO A 602 20.78 -10.98 -5.07
N GLU A 603 21.32 -11.46 -6.19
CA GLU A 603 22.19 -12.64 -6.23
C GLU A 603 23.40 -12.53 -5.30
N PHE A 604 24.02 -11.35 -5.24
CA PHE A 604 25.15 -11.08 -4.35
C PHE A 604 24.81 -11.08 -2.85
N GLN A 605 23.53 -11.17 -2.46
CA GLN A 605 23.07 -11.39 -1.08
C GLN A 605 22.56 -12.83 -0.83
N ARG A 606 22.79 -13.72 -1.80
CA ARG A 606 22.42 -15.14 -1.77
C ARG A 606 23.62 -16.05 -2.04
N ASP A 607 24.62 -15.58 -2.78
CA ASP A 607 25.84 -16.31 -3.09
C ASP A 607 26.88 -16.22 -1.95
N PRO A 608 27.26 -17.35 -1.30
CA PRO A 608 28.32 -17.39 -0.29
C PRO A 608 29.71 -17.01 -0.79
N ALA A 609 29.95 -16.91 -2.10
CA ALA A 609 31.20 -16.39 -2.65
C ALA A 609 31.23 -14.85 -2.72
N SER A 610 30.10 -14.18 -2.47
CA SER A 610 29.96 -12.73 -2.59
C SER A 610 30.84 -11.97 -1.59
N GLN A 611 31.50 -10.93 -2.12
CA GLN A 611 32.28 -9.95 -1.36
C GLN A 611 31.56 -8.61 -1.17
N PHE A 612 30.23 -8.60 -1.36
CA PHE A 612 29.44 -7.37 -1.27
C PHE A 612 29.55 -6.74 0.12
N ASP A 613 29.99 -5.49 0.16
CA ASP A 613 29.95 -4.59 1.32
C ASP A 613 29.17 -3.32 0.93
N PRO A 614 27.98 -3.07 1.50
CA PRO A 614 27.18 -1.90 1.14
C PRO A 614 27.85 -0.57 1.49
N LYS A 615 28.84 -0.54 2.38
CA LYS A 615 29.56 0.67 2.77
C LYS A 615 30.79 0.95 1.92
N ASN A 616 31.58 -0.09 1.66
CA ASN A 616 32.77 -0.02 0.84
C ASN A 616 32.57 -0.84 -0.43
N LEU A 617 31.83 -0.27 -1.38
CA LEU A 617 31.54 -0.95 -2.64
C LEU A 617 32.84 -1.19 -3.42
N SER A 618 33.34 -2.43 -3.39
CA SER A 618 34.41 -2.88 -4.29
C SER A 618 33.85 -3.19 -5.68
N VAL A 619 34.73 -3.44 -6.64
CA VAL A 619 34.31 -3.84 -8.00
C VAL A 619 33.70 -5.24 -7.93
N GLY A 620 32.46 -5.38 -8.38
CA GLY A 620 31.74 -6.65 -8.39
C GLY A 620 30.36 -6.56 -9.05
N PRO A 621 29.61 -7.67 -9.12
CA PRO A 621 28.35 -7.76 -9.86
C PRO A 621 27.25 -6.81 -9.34
N TRP A 622 27.33 -6.38 -8.08
CA TRP A 622 26.41 -5.40 -7.48
C TRP A 622 26.53 -3.99 -8.06
N LEU A 623 27.67 -3.61 -8.65
CA LEU A 623 27.91 -2.29 -9.24
C LEU A 623 27.29 -2.15 -10.64
N GLN A 624 25.96 -2.28 -10.72
CA GLN A 624 25.20 -1.99 -11.94
C GLN A 624 24.91 -0.49 -12.04
N LYS A 625 25.96 0.34 -12.01
CA LYS A 625 25.84 1.79 -11.84
C LYS A 625 24.94 2.40 -12.92
N LYS A 626 23.91 3.13 -12.50
CA LYS A 626 23.00 3.88 -13.38
C LYS A 626 23.06 5.38 -13.11
N THR A 627 22.92 6.16 -14.17
CA THR A 627 22.60 7.59 -14.08
C THR A 627 21.11 7.76 -14.31
N LEU A 628 20.39 8.28 -13.30
CA LEU A 628 18.97 8.61 -13.36
C LEU A 628 18.81 10.08 -13.71
N HIS A 629 18.41 10.36 -14.93
CA HIS A 629 17.92 11.68 -15.34
C HIS A 629 16.41 11.75 -15.10
N LEU A 630 15.97 12.75 -14.36
CA LEU A 630 14.57 12.92 -13.98
C LEU A 630 14.15 14.36 -14.19
N THR A 631 13.13 14.58 -15.01
CA THR A 631 12.49 15.90 -15.16
C THR A 631 11.14 15.88 -14.45
N ILE A 632 10.98 16.71 -13.43
CA ILE A 632 9.67 17.00 -12.84
C ILE A 632 8.99 18.04 -13.73
N ILE A 633 8.03 17.61 -14.55
CA ILE A 633 7.38 18.47 -15.55
C ILE A 633 6.25 19.22 -14.87
N SER A 634 5.22 18.51 -14.42
CA SER A 634 4.00 19.10 -13.83
C SER A 634 3.30 18.15 -12.85
N ALA A 635 2.33 18.66 -12.10
CA ALA A 635 1.38 17.86 -11.32
C ALA A 635 -0.05 18.14 -11.75
N GLN A 636 -0.97 17.29 -11.33
CA GLN A 636 -2.39 17.42 -11.61
C GLN A 636 -3.20 17.25 -10.33
N GLN A 637 -4.20 18.10 -10.12
CA GLN A 637 -5.27 17.99 -9.11
C GLN A 637 -4.78 17.63 -7.70
N LEU A 638 -3.73 18.29 -7.23
CA LEU A 638 -3.25 18.13 -5.86
C LEU A 638 -4.35 18.51 -4.86
N PRO A 639 -4.55 17.70 -3.80
CA PRO A 639 -5.60 17.95 -2.83
C PRO A 639 -5.30 19.20 -1.99
N LYS A 640 -6.36 19.89 -1.56
CA LYS A 640 -6.26 20.88 -0.48
C LYS A 640 -5.94 20.17 0.83
N ILE A 641 -4.98 20.71 1.58
CA ILE A 641 -4.65 20.24 2.92
C ILE A 641 -5.66 20.78 3.94
N ASN A 642 -5.89 22.09 3.96
CA ASN A 642 -6.85 22.72 4.87
C ASN A 642 -8.23 22.87 4.24
N LYS A 643 -9.05 21.81 4.30
CA LYS A 643 -10.42 21.80 3.72
C LYS A 643 -11.38 22.79 4.38
N ASP A 644 -11.12 23.19 5.62
CA ASP A 644 -11.99 24.11 6.38
C ASP A 644 -11.78 25.57 5.97
N LYS A 645 -10.58 25.91 5.47
CA LYS A 645 -10.28 27.23 4.90
C LYS A 645 -10.43 27.19 3.39
N GLN A 646 -11.60 27.58 2.86
CA GLN A 646 -11.86 27.58 1.41
C GLN A 646 -10.83 28.36 0.58
N THR A 647 -10.23 29.41 1.16
CA THR A 647 -9.19 30.24 0.55
C THR A 647 -7.80 29.62 0.57
N SER A 648 -7.56 28.57 1.38
CA SER A 648 -6.25 27.91 1.41
C SER A 648 -6.02 27.18 0.10
N ILE A 649 -4.91 27.51 -0.53
CA ILE A 649 -4.43 26.92 -1.76
C ILE A 649 -2.99 26.48 -1.49
N VAL A 650 -2.63 25.33 -2.04
CA VAL A 650 -1.30 24.76 -1.81
C VAL A 650 -0.26 25.47 -2.67
N ASP A 651 0.93 25.61 -2.11
CA ASP A 651 2.15 26.11 -2.75
C ASP A 651 3.10 24.93 -3.01
N PRO A 652 2.83 24.10 -4.04
CA PRO A 652 3.44 22.79 -4.09
C PRO A 652 4.92 22.86 -4.48
N LEU A 653 5.72 22.03 -3.81
CA LEU A 653 7.05 21.63 -4.25
C LEU A 653 7.15 20.12 -4.32
N VAL A 654 8.07 19.62 -5.16
CA VAL A 654 8.34 18.20 -5.32
C VAL A 654 9.75 17.89 -4.86
N ARG A 655 9.89 16.95 -3.93
CA ARG A 655 11.16 16.41 -3.45
C ARG A 655 11.30 14.95 -3.88
N VAL A 656 12.45 14.63 -4.44
CA VAL A 656 12.80 13.28 -4.90
C VAL A 656 13.99 12.78 -4.10
N GLU A 657 13.83 11.63 -3.48
CA GLU A 657 14.83 11.00 -2.64
C GLU A 657 15.17 9.60 -3.17
N ILE A 658 16.44 9.23 -3.07
CA ILE A 658 16.94 7.88 -3.34
C ILE A 658 17.37 7.27 -2.01
N TYR A 659 16.91 6.05 -1.73
CA TYR A 659 17.26 5.27 -0.55
C TYR A 659 17.83 3.92 -0.96
N GLY A 660 19.03 3.57 -0.53
CA GLY A 660 19.66 2.30 -0.87
C GLY A 660 20.91 2.06 -0.03
N VAL A 661 21.98 1.58 -0.66
CA VAL A 661 23.30 1.60 -0.04
C VAL A 661 23.70 3.06 0.29
N PRO A 662 24.55 3.31 1.31
CA PRO A 662 24.98 4.66 1.66
C PRO A 662 25.43 5.55 0.50
N ALA A 663 26.13 4.98 -0.49
CA ALA A 663 26.60 5.70 -1.69
C ALA A 663 25.47 6.19 -2.62
N ASP A 664 24.26 5.62 -2.50
CA ASP A 664 23.11 5.94 -3.35
C ASP A 664 22.17 6.95 -2.70
N ASN A 665 22.29 7.16 -1.38
CA ASN A 665 21.39 8.04 -0.64
C ASN A 665 21.54 9.49 -1.11
N ALA A 666 20.47 10.04 -1.68
CA ALA A 666 20.48 11.40 -2.25
C ALA A 666 19.08 12.03 -2.18
N SER A 667 19.02 13.36 -2.17
CA SER A 667 17.76 14.12 -2.19
C SER A 667 17.91 15.39 -3.00
N LYS A 668 16.95 15.68 -3.88
CA LYS A 668 16.83 16.94 -4.63
C LYS A 668 15.37 17.41 -4.62
N GLN A 669 15.15 18.71 -4.74
CA GLN A 669 13.80 19.29 -4.74
C GLN A 669 13.65 20.41 -5.76
N THR A 670 12.42 20.66 -6.19
CA THR A 670 12.05 21.77 -7.05
C THR A 670 11.94 23.06 -6.24
N HIS A 671 11.82 24.19 -6.93
CA HIS A 671 11.22 25.39 -6.33
C HIS A 671 9.72 25.13 -6.05
N HIS A 672 9.09 25.92 -5.17
CA HIS A 672 7.63 25.88 -4.99
C HIS A 672 6.94 26.69 -6.09
N ILE A 673 5.67 26.38 -6.36
CA ILE A 673 4.80 27.19 -7.22
C ILE A 673 3.76 27.86 -6.34
N ASP A 674 3.64 29.17 -6.41
CA ASP A 674 2.66 29.90 -5.61
C ASP A 674 1.22 29.61 -6.06
N ASN A 675 0.39 29.25 -5.09
CA ASN A 675 -1.06 29.15 -5.12
C ASN A 675 -1.63 28.37 -6.33
N ASN A 676 -0.99 27.26 -6.69
CA ASN A 676 -1.48 26.40 -7.77
C ASN A 676 -1.31 24.91 -7.43
N GLY A 677 -2.33 24.31 -6.86
CA GLY A 677 -2.43 22.86 -6.69
C GLY A 677 -3.11 22.12 -7.85
N PHE A 678 -3.73 22.81 -8.81
CA PHE A 678 -4.51 22.13 -9.84
C PHE A 678 -3.65 21.61 -11.00
N ASN A 679 -2.72 22.41 -11.50
CA ASN A 679 -1.85 22.05 -12.62
C ASN A 679 -0.47 22.74 -12.58
N PRO A 680 0.24 22.73 -11.44
CA PRO A 680 1.56 23.35 -11.33
C PRO A 680 2.55 22.73 -12.32
N THR A 681 3.45 23.54 -12.86
CA THR A 681 4.48 23.13 -13.83
C THR A 681 5.83 23.67 -13.39
N TRP A 682 6.83 22.79 -13.25
CA TRP A 682 8.18 23.14 -12.78
C TRP A 682 9.25 23.02 -13.87
N ASN A 683 9.16 22.03 -14.76
CA ASN A 683 10.20 21.67 -15.74
C ASN A 683 11.62 21.60 -15.14
N THR A 684 11.74 21.06 -13.93
CA THR A 684 13.02 21.00 -13.20
C THR A 684 13.72 19.67 -13.46
N ASN A 685 15.01 19.73 -13.81
CA ASN A 685 15.83 18.56 -14.09
C ASN A 685 16.67 18.16 -12.87
N PHE A 686 16.67 16.87 -12.57
CA PHE A 686 17.53 16.22 -11.60
C PHE A 686 18.37 15.14 -12.27
N GLN A 687 19.53 14.90 -11.68
CA GLN A 687 20.41 13.79 -12.02
C GLN A 687 20.85 13.11 -10.73
N PHE A 688 20.73 11.80 -10.65
CA PHE A 688 21.20 10.99 -9.54
C PHE A 688 22.11 9.87 -10.05
N THR A 689 23.14 9.54 -9.28
CA THR A 689 23.97 8.36 -9.54
C THR A 689 23.55 7.26 -8.58
N VAL A 690 23.20 6.10 -9.11
CA VAL A 690 22.76 4.94 -8.33
C VAL A 690 23.71 3.78 -8.61
N HIS A 691 24.53 3.41 -7.63
CA HIS A 691 25.58 2.40 -7.72
C HIS A 691 25.02 0.98 -7.62
N VAL A 692 24.00 0.75 -6.77
CA VAL A 692 23.39 -0.58 -6.56
C VAL A 692 21.87 -0.51 -6.77
N PRO A 693 21.40 -0.41 -8.03
CA PRO A 693 19.98 -0.25 -8.35
C PRO A 693 19.04 -1.30 -7.75
N GLU A 694 19.48 -2.55 -7.62
CA GLU A 694 18.64 -3.64 -7.10
C GLU A 694 18.23 -3.44 -5.63
N LEU A 695 19.01 -2.66 -4.87
CA LEU A 695 18.69 -2.30 -3.49
C LEU A 695 18.06 -0.91 -3.36
N ALA A 696 18.06 -0.10 -4.41
CA ALA A 696 17.58 1.28 -4.36
C ALA A 696 16.04 1.40 -4.43
N LEU A 697 15.51 2.37 -3.69
CA LEU A 697 14.12 2.85 -3.73
C LEU A 697 14.13 4.34 -4.14
N VAL A 698 13.13 4.75 -4.92
CA VAL A 698 12.91 6.13 -5.33
C VAL A 698 11.62 6.63 -4.69
N ARG A 699 11.69 7.77 -4.00
CA ARG A 699 10.59 8.36 -3.26
C ARG A 699 10.29 9.76 -3.75
N PHE A 700 9.07 9.97 -4.23
CA PHE A 700 8.52 11.26 -4.63
C PHE A 700 7.65 11.80 -3.50
N VAL A 701 7.87 13.05 -3.10
CA VAL A 701 7.12 13.72 -2.05
C VAL A 701 6.64 15.06 -2.58
N VAL A 702 5.34 15.30 -2.48
CA VAL A 702 4.73 16.60 -2.77
C VAL A 702 4.35 17.23 -1.44
N GLU A 703 4.85 18.43 -1.20
CA GLU A 703 4.66 19.17 0.03
C GLU A 703 4.10 20.56 -0.28
N ASP A 704 3.31 21.09 0.65
CA ASP A 704 2.79 22.46 0.64
C ASP A 704 3.79 23.36 1.36
N TYR A 705 4.42 24.26 0.62
CA TYR A 705 5.48 25.11 1.14
C TYR A 705 4.94 26.11 2.16
N ASP A 706 5.57 26.18 3.34
CA ASP A 706 5.27 27.20 4.35
C ASP A 706 6.58 27.89 4.76
N ALA A 707 6.66 29.20 4.59
CA ALA A 707 7.83 29.98 4.98
C ALA A 707 7.99 30.11 6.51
N ALA A 708 6.90 29.96 7.27
CA ALA A 708 6.84 30.17 8.70
C ALA A 708 6.80 28.87 9.52
N SER A 709 6.52 27.73 8.89
CA SER A 709 6.40 26.43 9.57
C SER A 709 6.97 25.28 8.74
N HIS A 710 6.75 24.04 9.18
CA HIS A 710 7.17 22.88 8.41
C HIS A 710 6.16 22.62 7.29
N ASN A 711 6.66 22.27 6.10
CA ASN A 711 5.81 21.93 4.98
C ASN A 711 4.87 20.77 5.31
N ASP A 712 3.60 20.92 4.94
CA ASP A 712 2.61 19.88 5.11
C ASP A 712 2.65 18.89 3.92
N LEU A 713 2.48 17.60 4.20
CA LEU A 713 2.46 16.58 3.15
C LEU A 713 1.17 16.65 2.34
N VAL A 714 1.29 16.88 1.03
CA VAL A 714 0.19 16.81 0.06
C VAL A 714 -0.03 15.36 -0.40
N GLY A 715 1.05 14.68 -0.77
CA GLY A 715 1.02 13.32 -1.28
C GLY A 715 2.41 12.76 -1.53
N LEU A 716 2.53 11.44 -1.64
CA LEU A 716 3.81 10.77 -1.88
C LEU A 716 3.66 9.53 -2.75
N TYR A 717 4.76 9.06 -3.32
CA TYR A 717 4.83 7.77 -3.99
C TYR A 717 6.24 7.22 -3.94
N THR A 718 6.38 5.96 -3.55
CA THR A 718 7.67 5.30 -3.42
C THR A 718 7.64 3.96 -4.14
N LEU A 719 8.71 3.64 -4.86
CA LEU A 719 8.85 2.36 -5.57
C LEU A 719 10.32 1.93 -5.69
N PRO A 720 10.61 0.64 -5.92
CA PRO A 720 11.96 0.18 -6.21
C PRO A 720 12.47 0.76 -7.53
N PHE A 721 13.75 1.11 -7.58
CA PHE A 721 14.39 1.68 -8.76
C PHE A 721 14.22 0.75 -9.98
N THR A 722 14.41 -0.55 -9.79
CA THR A 722 14.27 -1.58 -10.83
C THR A 722 12.84 -1.77 -11.33
N SER A 723 11.84 -1.18 -10.66
CA SER A 723 10.44 -1.22 -11.09
C SER A 723 9.97 0.07 -11.74
N MET A 724 10.87 1.03 -12.00
CA MET A 724 10.58 2.24 -12.77
C MET A 724 10.65 1.97 -14.28
N GLN A 725 9.85 2.70 -15.04
CA GLN A 725 9.93 2.75 -16.50
C GLN A 725 10.55 4.06 -16.99
N ASN A 726 11.27 4.01 -18.11
CA ASN A 726 11.84 5.19 -18.78
C ASN A 726 10.77 5.93 -19.60
N GLY A 727 11.09 7.16 -20.03
CA GLY A 727 10.24 8.06 -20.81
C GLY A 727 9.26 8.88 -20.00
N TYR A 728 8.18 9.33 -20.65
CA TYR A 728 7.14 10.15 -20.03
C TYR A 728 6.17 9.29 -19.24
N ARG A 729 6.12 9.49 -17.93
CA ARG A 729 5.35 8.66 -17.00
C ARG A 729 4.51 9.50 -16.04
N HIS A 730 3.40 8.90 -15.60
CA HIS A 730 2.60 9.40 -14.49
C HIS A 730 3.01 8.72 -13.18
N VAL A 731 3.26 9.53 -12.16
CA VAL A 731 3.47 9.08 -10.77
C VAL A 731 2.18 9.30 -10.00
N PRO A 732 1.41 8.26 -9.65
CA PRO A 732 0.20 8.43 -8.85
C PRO A 732 0.56 8.85 -7.43
N LEU A 733 -0.22 9.72 -6.80
CA LEU A 733 0.05 10.15 -5.42
C LEU A 733 -0.80 9.39 -4.41
N LEU A 734 -0.17 9.02 -3.30
CA LEU A 734 -0.79 8.38 -2.15
C LEU A 734 -0.81 9.35 -0.96
N THR A 735 -1.81 9.19 -0.11
CA THR A 735 -1.84 9.81 1.21
C THR A 735 -0.76 9.23 2.12
N LYS A 736 -0.48 9.88 3.26
CA LYS A 736 0.42 9.37 4.32
C LYS A 736 0.10 7.94 4.80
N ARG A 737 -1.13 7.46 4.59
CA ARG A 737 -1.59 6.12 5.01
C ARG A 737 -1.50 5.05 3.90
N GLY A 738 -1.00 5.43 2.71
CA GLY A 738 -0.86 4.55 1.55
C GLY A 738 -2.12 4.44 0.69
N SER A 739 -3.17 5.25 0.94
CA SER A 739 -4.36 5.28 0.08
C SER A 739 -4.14 6.18 -1.13
N LEU A 740 -4.53 5.72 -2.34
CA LEU A 740 -4.50 6.51 -3.57
C LEU A 740 -5.30 7.81 -3.42
N ILE A 741 -4.72 8.92 -3.90
CA ILE A 741 -5.39 10.22 -4.03
C ILE A 741 -5.95 10.27 -5.46
N PRO A 742 -7.28 10.21 -5.64
CA PRO A 742 -7.88 10.12 -6.98
C PRO A 742 -7.49 11.32 -7.85
N SER A 743 -7.09 11.06 -9.10
CA SER A 743 -6.71 12.07 -10.10
C SER A 743 -5.46 12.90 -9.78
N ALA A 744 -4.88 12.75 -8.59
CA ALA A 744 -3.66 13.46 -8.22
C ALA A 744 -2.41 12.68 -8.65
N GLY A 745 -1.55 13.32 -9.41
CA GLY A 745 -0.35 12.69 -9.95
C GLY A 745 0.70 13.70 -10.39
N LEU A 746 1.95 13.24 -10.48
CA LEU A 746 3.01 13.96 -11.19
C LEU A 746 3.09 13.43 -12.62
N PHE A 747 3.43 14.32 -13.55
CA PHE A 747 3.88 13.97 -14.89
C PHE A 747 5.38 14.25 -14.96
N VAL A 748 6.16 13.22 -15.27
CA VAL A 748 7.61 13.24 -15.22
C VAL A 748 8.21 12.63 -16.49
N HIS A 749 9.44 12.99 -16.79
CA HIS A 749 10.25 12.28 -17.79
C HIS A 749 11.44 11.63 -17.09
N ILE A 750 11.68 10.34 -17.35
CA ILE A 750 12.65 9.52 -16.64
C ILE A 750 13.58 8.82 -17.62
N MET A 751 14.89 8.87 -17.39
CA MET A 751 15.85 8.05 -18.11
C MET A 751 16.87 7.47 -17.12
N ALA A 752 16.76 6.19 -16.82
CA ALA A 752 17.76 5.41 -16.12
C ALA A 752 18.68 4.75 -17.16
N LEU A 753 19.88 5.29 -17.32
CA LEU A 753 20.88 4.84 -18.28
C LEU A 753 22.06 4.20 -17.55
N ASP A 754 22.75 3.26 -18.21
CA ASP A 754 24.06 2.80 -17.74
C ASP A 754 25.00 3.99 -17.56
N ALA A 755 25.67 4.06 -16.41
CA ALA A 755 26.67 5.09 -16.18
C ALA A 755 27.95 4.70 -16.92
N GLU A 756 28.50 5.64 -17.69
CA GLU A 756 29.82 5.52 -18.31
C GLU A 756 30.94 5.36 -17.27
#